data_AF-A0AA43I2Q5-F1
#
_entry.id   AF-A0AA43I2Q5-F1
#
_cell.length_a   1.000
_cell.length_b   1.000
_cell.length_c   1.000
_cell.angle_alpha   90.00
_cell.angle_beta   90.00
_cell.angle_gamma   90.00
#
_symmetry.space_group_name_H-M   'P 1'
#
loop_
_entity.id
_entity.type
_entity.pdbx_description
1 polymer ?
#
loop_
_entity_poly.entity_id
_entity_poly.type
_entity_poly.pdbx_seq_one_letter_code
_entity_poly.pdbx_strand_id
1 'polypeptide(L)'
;MKLKNIYLLILLAGIFYSCTEEEPIRLAYGAEGIPTTLDVVVSTEGINTKAAGDNMLATEAELQINNLAVAAFKVTEENVVGKFLGFVYAASPVGEADDSHTNEDGTEGRIQYSVSGLTVETGFVQILAIANSSLTKEQFEAKFTKDCVYSDVKKTFEEAITQTADAYVFEADELVKFADVKKTIVEGANVLHIELTQLASRVDVYMNFLENMPETAPWTFEISEYTLTGVNVESDVFLGAYGATYTYNSKKSFLGGLKKEYAENAGRVITKVDEDMLFSFYTYERETADKSLKLNIKGVLTDVKAEEEGLDGAVEEKEYNLIINPVAVAGSTVKTTNGIIHGYLYDVFASIDVKTKNILFNYQIIDWIDRMMGVHIIPIYYLQVKDLEISMPNLTNSSTTYQSSSNAFIVEGSVKVYKQVGIDDFEEDDDHNIQITLTGQDGTTTSGDILITGDVPGNFVPRKIEFVVRNLNGLEQKVVVMQYPPLYITFEKSGSTGEGSSGQTNYNYYKFTSLVANFSAFPYPDEFNEKVTYRSGSQTITWGDGVNDHSTARKEDGYLYTDYIRENAKTGYPILDESGYVIDSEENNRLVSPNFMLASQAGVISNNTYNNHRDRCKSYSEKDAAGNTLSGWRMPTLAELYLIDIMQNYKACIVKRILEGSSYWSANQDDGPVMFMDYRVQDGTSTRGSVRCVRDIK
;
A
#
# COMPACT_ATOMS: atom_id res chain seq x y z
N MET A 1 33.73 -12.62 -64.79
CA MET A 1 34.22 -12.40 -66.16
C MET A 1 33.53 -11.16 -66.72
N LYS A 2 34.30 -10.08 -66.90
CA LYS A 2 34.11 -8.85 -67.70
C LYS A 2 32.83 -8.00 -67.58
N LEU A 3 33.06 -6.78 -67.06
CA LEU A 3 32.31 -5.51 -67.21
C LEU A 3 31.90 -5.19 -68.66
N LYS A 4 30.84 -4.37 -68.81
CA LYS A 4 30.88 -3.07 -69.52
C LYS A 4 29.56 -2.26 -69.44
N ASN A 5 29.56 -1.25 -68.56
CA ASN A 5 29.40 0.19 -68.84
C ASN A 5 28.42 0.74 -69.90
N ILE A 6 27.60 1.69 -69.40
CA ILE A 6 27.29 3.06 -69.92
C ILE A 6 25.87 3.34 -70.49
N TYR A 7 25.10 4.03 -69.64
CA TYR A 7 24.19 5.19 -69.81
C TYR A 7 23.57 5.54 -71.18
N LEU A 8 22.26 5.78 -71.19
CA LEU A 8 21.68 7.04 -71.72
C LEU A 8 20.29 7.33 -71.12
N LEU A 9 20.12 8.57 -70.63
CA LEU A 9 18.92 9.19 -70.03
C LEU A 9 18.08 9.85 -71.15
N ILE A 10 16.76 9.62 -71.26
CA ILE A 10 15.78 10.59 -71.81
C ILE A 10 14.42 10.45 -71.08
N LEU A 11 13.86 11.62 -70.79
CA LEU A 11 12.70 12.03 -70.00
C LEU A 11 11.28 11.53 -70.40
N LEU A 12 10.46 11.40 -69.35
CA LEU A 12 9.02 11.73 -69.15
C LEU A 12 7.95 11.35 -70.19
N ALA A 13 7.00 10.50 -69.75
CA ALA A 13 5.57 10.82 -69.66
C ALA A 13 4.85 9.76 -68.78
N GLY A 14 3.95 10.20 -67.89
CA GLY A 14 3.10 9.33 -67.03
C GLY A 14 2.21 8.37 -67.84
N ILE A 15 1.49 7.41 -67.26
CA ILE A 15 0.65 7.48 -66.06
C ILE A 15 0.39 6.04 -65.52
N PHE A 16 0.08 5.96 -64.22
CA PHE A 16 -0.59 4.89 -63.45
C PHE A 16 0.24 3.70 -62.98
N TYR A 17 0.73 3.80 -61.74
CA TYR A 17 0.52 2.75 -60.73
C TYR A 17 0.31 3.42 -59.38
N SER A 18 -0.79 3.06 -58.71
CA SER A 18 -1.08 3.44 -57.33
C SER A 18 -0.08 2.78 -56.39
N CYS A 19 0.84 3.57 -55.84
CA CYS A 19 1.49 3.25 -54.58
C CYS A 19 0.71 3.96 -53.47
N THR A 20 0.09 3.19 -52.58
CA THR A 20 -0.15 3.65 -51.22
C THR A 20 1.23 3.77 -50.56
N GLU A 21 1.80 4.96 -50.57
CA GLU A 21 2.84 5.31 -49.59
C GLU A 21 2.18 5.33 -48.22
N GLU A 22 2.70 4.51 -47.31
CA GLU A 22 2.51 4.73 -45.89
C GLU A 22 3.09 6.11 -45.57
N GLU A 23 2.22 7.08 -45.29
CA GLU A 23 2.64 8.31 -44.62
C GLU A 23 3.12 7.93 -43.21
N PRO A 24 4.39 8.18 -42.84
CA PRO A 24 4.70 8.27 -41.42
C PRO A 24 3.87 9.43 -40.87
N ILE A 25 3.15 9.17 -39.77
CA ILE A 25 2.38 10.19 -39.04
C ILE A 25 3.36 11.31 -38.67
N ARG A 26 3.39 12.38 -39.49
CA ARG A 26 4.06 13.63 -39.16
C ARG A 26 3.22 14.31 -38.10
N LEU A 27 3.64 14.19 -36.83
CA LEU A 27 3.29 15.18 -35.83
C LEU A 27 3.75 16.54 -36.38
N ALA A 28 2.82 17.48 -36.52
CA ALA A 28 3.09 18.79 -37.09
C ALA A 28 4.16 19.53 -36.27
N TYR A 29 5.42 19.49 -36.72
CA TYR A 29 6.45 20.44 -36.29
C TYR A 29 6.05 21.82 -36.83
N GLY A 30 5.89 22.79 -35.93
CA GLY A 30 5.74 24.20 -36.32
C GLY A 30 6.94 24.68 -37.13
N ALA A 31 6.83 25.85 -37.75
CA ALA A 31 7.92 26.41 -38.54
C ALA A 31 9.17 26.65 -37.65
N GLU A 32 10.31 26.07 -38.02
CA GLU A 32 11.61 26.28 -37.37
C GLU A 32 12.26 27.60 -37.83
N GLY A 33 13.11 28.19 -36.98
CA GLY A 33 13.87 29.40 -37.33
C GLY A 33 13.13 30.71 -37.11
N ILE A 34 11.97 30.70 -36.43
CA ILE A 34 11.21 31.92 -36.13
C ILE A 34 11.82 32.61 -34.89
N PRO A 35 12.24 33.88 -34.97
CA PRO A 35 12.72 34.62 -33.80
C PRO A 35 11.67 34.67 -32.69
N THR A 36 12.07 34.31 -31.48
CA THR A 36 11.20 34.24 -30.28
C THR A 36 11.96 34.82 -29.09
N THR A 37 11.27 35.54 -28.21
CA THR A 37 11.83 36.03 -26.95
C THR A 37 11.14 35.30 -25.80
N LEU A 38 11.93 34.76 -24.88
CA LEU A 38 11.48 33.91 -23.80
C LEU A 38 11.82 34.50 -22.43
N ASP A 39 10.93 34.30 -21.48
CA ASP A 39 11.23 34.35 -20.06
C ASP A 39 11.80 33.00 -19.63
N VAL A 40 12.99 33.01 -19.04
CA VAL A 40 13.61 31.80 -18.52
C VAL A 40 13.27 31.70 -17.05
N VAL A 41 12.60 30.62 -16.69
CA VAL A 41 12.23 30.29 -15.32
C VAL A 41 13.11 29.13 -14.88
N VAL A 42 13.87 29.34 -13.81
CA VAL A 42 14.77 28.34 -13.26
C VAL A 42 14.32 27.91 -11.88
N SER A 43 14.52 26.62 -11.60
CA SER A 43 14.42 26.04 -10.27
C SER A 43 15.66 25.21 -10.00
N THR A 44 16.00 24.98 -8.75
CA THR A 44 16.92 23.90 -8.36
C THR A 44 16.29 22.54 -8.71
N GLU A 45 17.11 21.55 -9.03
CA GLU A 45 16.66 20.16 -9.19
C GLU A 45 16.10 19.64 -7.86
N GLY A 46 14.79 19.80 -7.65
CA GLY A 46 14.03 19.08 -6.64
C GLY A 46 13.22 17.99 -7.33
N ILE A 47 13.48 16.72 -7.03
CA ILE A 47 12.78 15.61 -7.68
C ILE A 47 11.26 15.74 -7.47
N ASN A 48 10.51 15.61 -8.56
CA ASN A 48 9.08 15.34 -8.55
C ASN A 48 8.84 13.84 -8.33
N THR A 49 8.55 13.38 -7.11
CA THR A 49 7.80 12.12 -6.87
C THR A 49 7.31 12.00 -5.42
N LYS A 50 6.05 11.57 -5.28
CA LYS A 50 5.37 11.23 -4.01
C LYS A 50 6.08 10.06 -3.29
N ALA A 51 6.70 10.34 -2.15
CA ALA A 51 6.83 9.42 -1.01
C ALA A 51 7.43 10.19 0.18
N ALA A 52 6.77 10.13 1.33
CA ALA A 52 7.35 10.51 2.60
C ALA A 52 8.55 9.59 2.91
N GLY A 53 9.69 10.18 3.21
CA GLY A 53 10.92 9.50 3.59
C GLY A 53 12.05 10.52 3.62
N ASP A 54 12.78 10.55 4.73
CA ASP A 54 13.86 11.46 5.07
C ASP A 54 14.90 11.62 3.94
N ASN A 55 14.67 12.58 3.06
CA ASN A 55 15.75 13.27 2.39
C ASN A 55 15.94 14.56 3.16
N MET A 56 17.12 14.81 3.71
CA MET A 56 17.45 16.11 4.27
C MET A 56 17.52 17.13 3.13
N LEU A 57 16.83 18.25 3.35
CA LEU A 57 16.42 19.17 2.29
C LEU A 57 17.26 20.46 2.32
N ALA A 58 17.46 21.07 1.15
CA ALA A 58 18.07 22.38 0.97
C ALA A 58 17.31 23.46 1.77
N THR A 59 18.04 24.22 2.57
CA THR A 59 17.63 25.42 3.31
C THR A 59 17.30 26.56 2.35
N GLU A 60 16.54 27.56 2.81
CA GLU A 60 16.25 28.77 2.02
C GLU A 60 17.52 29.45 1.52
N ALA A 61 18.59 29.43 2.32
CA ALA A 61 19.90 29.88 1.89
C ALA A 61 20.43 29.01 0.74
N GLU A 62 20.49 27.68 0.89
CA GLU A 62 20.93 26.75 -0.18
C GLU A 62 20.15 26.93 -1.51
N LEU A 63 18.86 27.31 -1.45
CA LEU A 63 18.01 27.54 -2.63
C LEU A 63 18.17 28.92 -3.27
N GLN A 64 18.78 29.87 -2.55
CA GLN A 64 18.91 31.24 -3.00
C GLN A 64 19.65 31.33 -4.34
N ILE A 65 19.10 32.13 -5.26
CA ILE A 65 19.74 32.55 -6.50
C ILE A 65 19.93 34.07 -6.47
N ASN A 66 21.18 34.48 -6.25
CA ASN A 66 21.59 35.88 -6.19
C ASN A 66 21.83 36.45 -7.58
N ASN A 67 22.36 35.66 -8.51
CA ASN A 67 22.49 36.05 -9.91
C ASN A 67 22.27 34.84 -10.84
N LEU A 68 21.89 35.11 -12.08
CA LEU A 68 21.59 34.09 -13.07
C LEU A 68 22.04 34.54 -14.46
N ALA A 69 22.83 33.69 -15.12
CA ALA A 69 23.35 33.89 -16.48
C ALA A 69 22.90 32.72 -17.36
N VAL A 70 22.24 33.01 -18.50
CA VAL A 70 21.69 31.98 -19.41
C VAL A 70 22.11 32.25 -20.84
N ALA A 71 22.69 31.26 -21.50
CA ALA A 71 23.14 31.29 -22.88
C ALA A 71 22.46 30.19 -23.71
N ALA A 72 22.10 30.49 -24.95
CA ALA A 72 21.40 29.56 -25.85
C ALA A 72 22.15 29.37 -27.18
N PHE A 73 22.13 28.14 -27.68
CA PHE A 73 22.72 27.74 -28.96
C PHE A 73 21.72 26.94 -29.79
N LYS A 74 21.83 27.06 -31.11
CA LYS A 74 21.06 26.24 -32.05
C LYS A 74 21.59 24.82 -32.07
N VAL A 75 20.72 23.83 -32.12
CA VAL A 75 21.08 22.43 -32.34
C VAL A 75 20.54 22.00 -33.70
N THR A 76 21.38 21.31 -34.47
CA THR A 76 20.99 20.74 -35.77
C THR A 76 20.25 19.41 -35.60
N GLU A 77 19.54 18.94 -36.63
CA GLU A 77 18.89 17.61 -36.63
C GLU A 77 19.88 16.45 -36.39
N GLU A 78 21.16 16.64 -36.73
CA GLU A 78 22.26 15.69 -36.46
C GLU A 78 22.80 15.79 -35.02
N ASN A 79 22.11 16.52 -34.13
CA ASN A 79 22.44 16.70 -32.72
C ASN A 79 23.75 17.46 -32.47
N VAL A 80 24.21 18.25 -33.45
CA VAL A 80 25.42 19.09 -33.34
C VAL A 80 25.04 20.47 -32.81
N VAL A 81 25.68 20.89 -31.73
CA VAL A 81 25.55 22.25 -31.17
C VAL A 81 26.24 23.23 -32.11
N GLY A 82 25.44 24.11 -32.71
CA GLY A 82 25.85 25.06 -33.73
C GLY A 82 25.94 26.49 -33.22
N LYS A 83 25.25 27.40 -33.90
CA LYS A 83 25.37 28.86 -33.75
C LYS A 83 24.87 29.35 -32.38
N PHE A 84 25.60 30.28 -31.77
CA PHE A 84 25.14 31.05 -30.61
C PHE A 84 23.91 31.91 -30.97
N LEU A 85 22.85 31.79 -30.17
CA LEU A 85 21.57 32.46 -30.41
C LEU A 85 21.42 33.71 -29.55
N GLY A 86 21.67 33.60 -28.25
CA GLY A 86 21.42 34.69 -27.32
C GLY A 86 21.94 34.43 -25.92
N PHE A 87 21.97 35.51 -25.14
CA PHE A 87 22.37 35.51 -23.74
C PHE A 87 21.50 36.48 -22.95
N VAL A 88 21.20 36.13 -21.71
CA VAL A 88 20.50 36.99 -20.76
C VAL A 88 21.13 36.85 -19.36
N TYR A 89 21.08 37.92 -18.57
CA TYR A 89 21.62 37.96 -17.22
C TYR A 89 20.70 38.75 -16.27
N ALA A 90 20.53 38.24 -15.05
CA ALA A 90 19.91 38.94 -13.93
C ALA A 90 20.88 39.04 -12.75
N ALA A 91 21.08 40.27 -12.24
CA ALA A 91 21.91 40.53 -11.05
C ALA A 91 21.16 40.26 -9.73
N SER A 92 19.84 40.12 -9.82
CA SER A 92 18.91 39.76 -8.75
C SER A 92 17.66 39.27 -9.46
N PRO A 93 17.59 37.98 -9.83
CA PRO A 93 16.44 37.43 -10.51
C PRO A 93 15.21 37.47 -9.60
N VAL A 94 14.03 37.61 -10.20
CA VAL A 94 12.78 37.70 -9.44
C VAL A 94 12.44 36.31 -8.92
N GLY A 95 12.55 36.13 -7.60
CA GLY A 95 12.10 34.93 -6.92
C GLY A 95 10.61 35.04 -6.61
N GLU A 96 9.82 34.13 -7.16
CA GLU A 96 8.40 33.97 -6.85
C GLU A 96 8.16 32.57 -6.32
N ALA A 97 7.15 32.44 -5.46
CA ALA A 97 6.73 31.14 -4.99
C ALA A 97 6.15 30.33 -6.16
N ASP A 98 6.47 29.05 -6.18
CA ASP A 98 6.05 28.12 -7.21
C ASP A 98 4.71 27.49 -6.82
N ASP A 99 3.63 28.04 -7.36
CA ASP A 99 2.25 27.57 -7.14
C ASP A 99 2.03 26.11 -7.59
N SER A 100 2.95 25.54 -8.38
CA SER A 100 2.87 24.15 -8.84
C SER A 100 3.43 23.14 -7.82
N HIS A 101 4.05 23.61 -6.74
CA HIS A 101 4.62 22.80 -5.66
C HIS A 101 4.16 23.31 -4.29
N THR A 102 3.05 22.76 -3.80
CA THR A 102 2.48 23.11 -2.49
C THR A 102 2.98 22.18 -1.38
N ASN A 103 3.40 22.77 -0.27
CA ASN A 103 3.66 22.13 1.02
C ASN A 103 2.42 21.40 1.55
N GLU A 104 2.63 20.41 2.43
CA GLU A 104 1.55 19.65 3.08
C GLU A 104 0.61 20.53 3.93
N ASP A 105 1.03 21.73 4.31
CA ASP A 105 0.24 22.72 5.04
C ASP A 105 -0.52 23.71 4.11
N GLY A 106 -0.39 23.55 2.78
CA GLY A 106 -1.02 24.42 1.79
C GLY A 106 -0.28 25.73 1.49
N THR A 107 0.96 25.89 1.97
CA THR A 107 1.85 27.00 1.57
C THR A 107 2.70 26.62 0.34
N GLU A 108 3.07 27.60 -0.49
CA GLU A 108 3.87 27.38 -1.70
C GLU A 108 5.34 27.09 -1.33
N GLY A 109 5.92 25.99 -1.84
CA GLY A 109 7.10 25.33 -1.27
C GLY A 109 8.43 25.46 -2.03
N ARG A 110 8.41 25.89 -3.29
CA ARG A 110 9.64 26.17 -4.07
C ARG A 110 9.70 27.64 -4.46
N ILE A 111 10.90 28.19 -4.56
CA ILE A 111 11.09 29.52 -5.17
C ILE A 111 11.60 29.30 -6.59
N GLN A 112 10.82 29.73 -7.57
CA GLN A 112 11.27 29.84 -8.95
C GLN A 112 11.86 31.21 -9.18
N TYR A 113 12.98 31.25 -9.90
CA TYR A 113 13.63 32.51 -10.27
C TYR A 113 13.47 32.75 -11.76
N SER A 114 13.08 33.96 -12.14
CA SER A 114 12.88 34.31 -13.55
C SER A 114 13.88 35.35 -14.06
N VAL A 115 14.24 35.22 -15.33
CA VAL A 115 14.97 36.21 -16.10
C VAL A 115 14.36 36.37 -17.49
N SER A 116 13.93 37.59 -17.80
CA SER A 116 13.24 37.90 -19.05
C SER A 116 14.18 38.35 -20.17
N GLY A 117 13.82 38.01 -21.41
CA GLY A 117 14.44 38.60 -22.60
C GLY A 117 15.45 37.71 -23.33
N LEU A 118 15.46 36.40 -23.07
CA LEU A 118 16.30 35.48 -23.83
C LEU A 118 15.77 35.39 -25.27
N THR A 119 16.54 35.88 -26.24
CA THR A 119 16.16 35.84 -27.67
C THR A 119 16.75 34.60 -28.35
N VAL A 120 15.89 33.77 -28.94
CA VAL A 120 16.21 32.51 -29.63
C VAL A 120 15.42 32.36 -30.93
N GLU A 121 15.58 31.23 -31.62
CA GLU A 121 14.77 30.81 -32.76
C GLU A 121 13.98 29.53 -32.40
N THR A 122 12.79 29.31 -32.98
CA THR A 122 12.05 28.04 -32.85
C THR A 122 12.87 26.87 -33.40
N GLY A 123 12.73 25.68 -32.79
CA GLY A 123 13.51 24.47 -33.10
C GLY A 123 14.29 23.94 -31.88
N PHE A 124 15.26 23.05 -32.13
CA PHE A 124 16.09 22.48 -31.08
C PHE A 124 17.17 23.46 -30.59
N VAL A 125 17.28 23.63 -29.28
CA VAL A 125 18.26 24.51 -28.64
C VAL A 125 19.01 23.82 -27.52
N GLN A 126 20.28 24.17 -27.35
CA GLN A 126 21.10 23.83 -26.18
C GLN A 126 21.15 25.06 -25.28
N ILE A 127 20.82 24.88 -24.00
CA ILE A 127 20.81 25.94 -23.01
C ILE A 127 21.89 25.66 -21.97
N LEU A 128 22.70 26.69 -21.70
CA LEU A 128 23.61 26.73 -20.58
C LEU A 128 23.11 27.77 -19.58
N ALA A 129 23.00 27.38 -18.31
CA ALA A 129 22.67 28.29 -17.23
C ALA A 129 23.67 28.13 -16.08
N ILE A 130 24.05 29.24 -15.45
CA ILE A 130 24.82 29.25 -14.20
C ILE A 130 24.22 30.30 -13.26
N ALA A 131 24.04 29.89 -12.01
CA ALA A 131 23.54 30.72 -10.94
C ALA A 131 24.59 30.87 -9.84
N ASN A 132 24.53 31.99 -9.11
CA ASN A 132 25.48 32.37 -8.06
C ASN A 132 26.92 32.41 -8.58
N SER A 133 27.08 32.89 -9.82
CA SER A 133 28.36 33.06 -10.47
C SER A 133 29.17 34.20 -9.84
N SER A 134 30.49 34.06 -9.90
CA SER A 134 31.45 35.10 -9.51
C SER A 134 31.58 36.26 -10.51
N LEU A 135 31.06 36.10 -11.73
CA LEU A 135 31.18 37.10 -12.80
C LEU A 135 29.96 38.01 -12.88
N THR A 136 30.21 39.30 -13.17
CA THR A 136 29.16 40.28 -13.43
C THR A 136 28.63 40.20 -14.87
N LYS A 137 27.50 40.85 -15.13
CA LYS A 137 26.92 41.01 -16.47
C LYS A 137 27.95 41.49 -17.49
N GLU A 138 28.70 42.54 -17.17
CA GLU A 138 29.66 43.16 -18.08
C GLU A 138 30.82 42.20 -18.41
N GLN A 139 31.23 41.38 -17.44
CA GLN A 139 32.27 40.38 -17.64
C GLN A 139 31.82 39.23 -18.55
N PHE A 140 30.56 38.80 -18.44
CA PHE A 140 29.95 37.86 -19.38
C PHE A 140 29.80 38.46 -20.78
N GLU A 141 29.20 39.65 -20.89
CA GLU A 141 28.97 40.31 -22.18
C GLU A 141 30.28 40.64 -22.91
N ALA A 142 31.36 40.95 -22.19
CA ALA A 142 32.68 41.16 -22.78
C ALA A 142 33.26 39.89 -23.43
N LYS A 143 32.83 38.71 -23.00
CA LYS A 143 33.28 37.40 -23.50
C LYS A 143 32.33 36.79 -24.52
N PHE A 144 31.05 37.16 -24.51
CA PHE A 144 30.02 36.63 -25.42
C PHE A 144 29.86 37.50 -26.66
N THR A 145 30.50 37.08 -27.74
CA THR A 145 30.39 37.69 -29.07
C THR A 145 29.48 36.85 -29.97
N LYS A 146 29.00 37.44 -31.08
CA LYS A 146 28.12 36.75 -32.04
C LYS A 146 28.75 35.51 -32.70
N ASP A 147 30.09 35.44 -32.70
CA ASP A 147 30.86 34.36 -33.29
C ASP A 147 31.32 33.31 -32.26
N CYS A 148 30.89 33.45 -30.99
CA CYS A 148 31.22 32.47 -29.95
C CYS A 148 30.71 31.08 -30.32
N VAL A 149 31.59 30.10 -30.16
CA VAL A 149 31.22 28.68 -30.26
C VAL A 149 30.91 28.13 -28.87
N TYR A 150 30.24 26.98 -28.83
CA TYR A 150 29.82 26.32 -27.59
C TYR A 150 30.97 26.17 -26.56
N SER A 151 32.17 25.82 -27.02
CA SER A 151 33.34 25.65 -26.15
C SER A 151 33.83 26.93 -25.49
N ASP A 152 33.67 28.10 -26.13
CA ASP A 152 34.14 29.38 -25.58
C ASP A 152 33.26 29.84 -24.42
N VAL A 153 31.94 29.66 -24.58
CA VAL A 153 30.97 29.95 -23.53
C VAL A 153 31.11 28.96 -22.38
N LYS A 154 31.30 27.67 -22.67
CA LYS A 154 31.58 26.63 -21.67
C LYS A 154 32.79 27.03 -20.80
N LYS A 155 33.90 27.41 -21.44
CA LYS A 155 35.09 27.88 -20.72
C LYS A 155 34.83 29.13 -19.87
N THR A 156 34.02 30.06 -20.38
CA THR A 156 33.66 31.26 -19.61
C THR A 156 32.85 30.91 -18.37
N PHE A 157 31.92 29.97 -18.46
CA PHE A 157 31.16 29.46 -17.31
C PHE A 157 32.09 28.75 -16.31
N GLU A 158 33.07 27.98 -16.78
CA GLU A 158 34.09 27.35 -15.92
C GLU A 158 34.93 28.37 -15.14
N GLU A 159 35.24 29.53 -15.73
CA GLU A 159 35.94 30.63 -15.05
C GLU A 159 35.05 31.36 -14.03
N ALA A 160 33.75 31.10 -14.04
CA ALA A 160 32.74 31.83 -13.28
C ALA A 160 32.41 31.20 -11.91
N ILE A 161 33.12 30.13 -11.53
CA ILE A 161 33.09 29.55 -10.19
C ILE A 161 34.16 30.24 -9.33
N THR A 162 33.78 30.68 -8.12
CA THR A 162 34.75 31.15 -7.12
C THR A 162 35.45 29.96 -6.45
N GLN A 163 36.78 29.99 -6.37
CA GLN A 163 37.50 29.13 -5.44
C GLN A 163 37.18 29.57 -4.00
N THR A 164 36.65 28.67 -3.19
CA THR A 164 36.40 28.94 -1.77
C THR A 164 37.70 28.81 -0.98
N ALA A 165 38.00 29.79 -0.13
CA ALA A 165 39.28 29.84 0.61
C ALA A 165 39.32 28.87 1.80
N ASP A 166 38.15 28.46 2.31
CA ASP A 166 37.98 27.49 3.38
C ASP A 166 36.59 26.82 3.29
N ALA A 167 36.33 25.73 4.02
CA ALA A 167 35.05 25.00 3.93
C ALA A 167 33.91 25.66 4.72
N TYR A 168 34.22 26.65 5.56
CA TYR A 168 33.23 27.44 6.31
C TYR A 168 32.75 28.65 5.50
N VAL A 169 33.52 29.10 4.50
CA VAL A 169 33.20 30.15 3.52
C VAL A 169 32.35 29.61 2.36
N PHE A 170 32.01 28.32 2.34
CA PHE A 170 30.85 27.89 1.55
C PHE A 170 29.60 28.46 2.25
N GLU A 171 29.25 29.68 1.86
CA GLU A 171 28.02 30.29 2.30
C GLU A 171 26.86 29.59 1.60
N ALA A 172 25.89 29.15 2.41
CA ALA A 172 24.75 28.39 1.93
C ALA A 172 23.99 29.17 0.83
N ASP A 173 23.92 30.50 0.93
CA ASP A 173 23.27 31.39 -0.04
C ASP A 173 24.09 31.73 -1.29
N GLU A 174 25.34 31.28 -1.38
CA GLU A 174 26.23 31.51 -2.52
C GLU A 174 26.56 30.24 -3.30
N LEU A 175 25.90 29.11 -3.01
CA LEU A 175 26.19 27.85 -3.69
C LEU A 175 25.92 27.92 -5.19
N VAL A 176 26.95 27.63 -6.00
CA VAL A 176 26.90 27.65 -7.47
C VAL A 176 26.03 26.51 -7.99
N LYS A 177 25.15 26.85 -8.94
CA LYS A 177 24.24 25.90 -9.60
C LYS A 177 24.38 26.04 -11.11
N PHE A 178 24.21 24.97 -11.87
CA PHE A 178 24.39 24.97 -13.31
C PHE A 178 23.36 24.10 -14.04
N ALA A 179 23.18 24.35 -15.34
CA ALA A 179 22.46 23.46 -16.24
C ALA A 179 23.12 23.42 -17.62
N ASP A 180 23.11 22.23 -18.22
CA ASP A 180 23.48 21.98 -19.61
C ASP A 180 22.41 21.10 -20.26
N VAL A 181 21.35 21.73 -20.78
CA VAL A 181 20.12 21.03 -21.18
C VAL A 181 19.68 21.31 -22.61
N LYS A 182 19.16 20.27 -23.27
CA LYS A 182 18.51 20.38 -24.58
C LYS A 182 17.03 20.65 -24.39
N LYS A 183 16.50 21.63 -25.14
CA LYS A 183 15.08 21.98 -25.15
C LYS A 183 14.59 22.14 -26.59
N THR A 184 13.28 21.99 -26.79
CA THR A 184 12.63 22.27 -28.07
C THR A 184 11.76 23.51 -27.89
N ILE A 185 11.99 24.53 -28.72
CA ILE A 185 11.22 25.77 -28.69
C ILE A 185 10.17 25.72 -29.81
N VAL A 186 8.90 25.87 -29.44
CA VAL A 186 7.77 25.89 -30.36
C VAL A 186 7.26 27.32 -30.59
N GLU A 187 6.59 27.54 -31.71
CA GLU A 187 5.97 28.84 -32.02
C GLU A 187 4.93 29.22 -30.95
N GLY A 188 5.00 30.46 -30.46
CA GLY A 188 4.11 30.96 -29.39
C GLY A 188 4.57 30.62 -27.96
N ALA A 189 5.70 29.95 -27.79
CA ALA A 189 6.33 29.79 -26.48
C ALA A 189 6.79 31.16 -25.94
N ASN A 190 6.44 31.47 -24.69
CA ASN A 190 6.88 32.68 -24.00
C ASN A 190 7.71 32.39 -22.75
N VAL A 191 7.70 31.14 -22.26
CA VAL A 191 8.37 30.73 -21.02
C VAL A 191 9.19 29.46 -21.28
N LEU A 192 10.39 29.39 -20.70
CA LEU A 192 11.30 28.25 -20.76
C LEU A 192 11.69 27.82 -19.35
N HIS A 193 11.25 26.62 -18.94
CA HIS A 193 11.61 26.04 -17.65
C HIS A 193 12.91 25.23 -17.72
N ILE A 194 13.82 25.48 -16.79
CA ILE A 194 15.13 24.83 -16.68
C ILE A 194 15.38 24.45 -15.22
N GLU A 195 15.83 23.22 -15.01
CA GLU A 195 16.27 22.76 -13.70
C GLU A 195 17.79 22.94 -13.59
N LEU A 196 18.26 23.46 -12.46
CA LEU A 196 19.66 23.69 -12.14
C LEU A 196 20.15 22.65 -11.14
N THR A 197 21.27 21.99 -11.46
CA THR A 197 21.98 21.09 -10.54
C THR A 197 22.95 21.89 -9.69
N GLN A 198 23.01 21.59 -8.39
CA GLN A 198 23.98 22.21 -7.49
C GLN A 198 25.36 21.55 -7.58
N LEU A 199 26.43 22.35 -7.64
CA LEU A 199 27.79 21.83 -7.78
C LEU A 199 28.40 21.32 -6.48
N ALA A 200 28.15 22.01 -5.37
CA ALA A 200 28.61 21.55 -4.08
C ALA A 200 27.85 20.28 -3.67
N SER A 201 28.48 19.46 -2.85
CA SER A 201 27.87 18.40 -2.05
C SER A 201 27.85 18.84 -0.59
N ARG A 202 26.86 18.41 0.18
CA ARG A 202 26.80 18.65 1.63
C ARG A 202 27.09 17.37 2.39
N VAL A 203 27.78 17.49 3.52
CA VAL A 203 28.09 16.38 4.40
C VAL A 203 27.66 16.76 5.81
N ASP A 204 26.73 15.98 6.35
CA ASP A 204 26.17 16.16 7.67
C ASP A 204 26.69 15.06 8.58
N VAL A 205 27.28 15.47 9.69
CA VAL A 205 27.93 14.56 10.62
C VAL A 205 27.06 14.42 11.85
N TYR A 206 26.76 13.20 12.23
CA TYR A 206 26.02 12.82 13.44
C TYR A 206 26.93 11.99 14.33
N MET A 207 26.84 12.19 15.64
CA MET A 207 27.63 11.41 16.61
C MET A 207 26.78 11.05 17.81
N ASN A 208 26.53 9.75 18.00
CA ASN A 208 25.67 9.21 19.06
C ASN A 208 26.34 7.99 19.72
N PHE A 209 25.69 7.40 20.74
CA PHE A 209 26.08 6.10 21.29
C PHE A 209 25.26 4.96 20.65
N LEU A 210 25.77 3.71 20.64
CA LEU A 210 25.03 2.57 20.07
C LEU A 210 23.69 2.27 20.77
N GLU A 211 22.64 1.97 19.99
CA GLU A 211 21.27 1.72 20.47
C GLU A 211 21.13 0.51 21.42
N ASN A 212 21.93 -0.53 21.21
CA ASN A 212 21.88 -1.78 21.99
C ASN A 212 22.44 -1.64 23.43
N MET A 213 22.68 -0.41 23.88
CA MET A 213 23.09 -0.07 25.23
C MET A 213 21.87 -0.01 26.18
N PRO A 214 22.02 -0.38 27.47
CA PRO A 214 20.95 -0.18 28.46
C PRO A 214 20.57 1.30 28.56
N GLU A 215 19.28 1.64 28.68
CA GLU A 215 18.81 3.03 28.92
C GLU A 215 19.41 3.66 30.19
N THR A 216 19.91 2.83 31.11
CA THR A 216 20.50 3.24 32.38
C THR A 216 22.02 3.52 32.31
N ALA A 217 22.62 3.47 31.12
CA ALA A 217 24.06 3.66 30.90
C ALA A 217 24.41 5.17 30.91
N PRO A 218 25.18 5.65 31.90
CA PRO A 218 25.35 7.07 32.19
C PRO A 218 26.58 7.64 31.46
N TRP A 219 26.68 7.44 30.14
CA TRP A 219 27.87 7.85 29.38
C TRP A 219 27.66 9.17 28.65
N THR A 220 28.67 10.02 28.68
CA THR A 220 28.74 11.27 27.92
C THR A 220 30.07 11.39 27.18
N PHE A 221 30.07 12.10 26.07
CA PHE A 221 31.29 12.47 25.35
C PHE A 221 31.31 13.96 25.06
N GLU A 222 32.22 14.69 25.69
CA GLU A 222 32.38 16.14 25.47
C GLU A 222 33.45 16.40 24.42
N ILE A 223 33.06 17.03 23.30
CA ILE A 223 33.96 17.34 22.19
C ILE A 223 34.79 18.58 22.51
N SER A 224 36.12 18.43 22.51
CA SER A 224 37.06 19.52 22.75
C SER A 224 37.63 20.13 21.46
N GLU A 225 37.78 19.33 20.41
CA GLU A 225 38.35 19.76 19.13
C GLU A 225 37.83 18.87 17.99
N TYR A 226 37.64 19.45 16.81
CA TYR A 226 37.62 18.65 15.59
C TYR A 226 38.44 19.29 14.46
N THR A 227 39.02 18.44 13.61
CA THR A 227 39.81 18.84 12.44
C THR A 227 39.32 18.13 11.18
N LEU A 228 38.98 18.89 10.14
CA LEU A 228 38.54 18.39 8.83
C LEU A 228 39.63 18.61 7.78
N THR A 229 40.01 17.57 7.03
CA THR A 229 41.05 17.64 5.98
C THR A 229 40.56 17.01 4.68
N GLY A 230 41.02 17.54 3.55
CA GLY A 230 40.67 16.98 2.23
C GLY A 230 39.34 17.49 1.65
N VAL A 231 38.79 18.60 2.15
CA VAL A 231 37.67 19.28 1.45
C VAL A 231 38.17 19.80 0.09
N ASN A 232 37.43 19.54 -0.99
CA ASN A 232 37.74 20.06 -2.31
C ASN A 232 37.08 21.43 -2.51
N VAL A 233 37.86 22.44 -2.90
CA VAL A 233 37.41 23.84 -3.01
C VAL A 233 37.36 24.37 -4.45
N GLU A 234 37.58 23.49 -5.43
CA GLU A 234 37.42 23.80 -6.85
C GLU A 234 36.57 22.74 -7.54
N SER A 235 35.80 23.16 -8.55
CA SER A 235 34.96 22.28 -9.36
C SER A 235 35.09 22.57 -10.84
N ASP A 236 34.91 21.54 -11.66
CA ASP A 236 34.40 21.70 -13.01
C ASP A 236 32.91 22.10 -12.94
N VAL A 237 32.43 22.92 -13.88
CA VAL A 237 31.00 23.27 -13.99
C VAL A 237 30.21 22.13 -14.62
N PHE A 238 30.74 21.54 -15.69
CA PHE A 238 29.99 20.63 -16.54
C PHE A 238 30.23 19.19 -16.15
N LEU A 239 29.66 18.83 -15.01
CA LEU A 239 29.66 17.47 -14.49
C LEU A 239 28.46 16.71 -15.05
N GLY A 240 28.68 15.46 -15.48
CA GLY A 240 27.61 14.62 -16.01
C GLY A 240 26.70 14.07 -14.90
N ALA A 241 25.65 13.34 -15.29
CA ALA A 241 24.95 12.47 -14.36
C ALA A 241 25.88 11.33 -13.91
N TYR A 242 25.84 10.99 -12.62
CA TYR A 242 26.63 9.89 -12.07
C TYR A 242 26.22 8.53 -12.68
N GLY A 243 27.19 7.69 -13.02
CA GLY A 243 26.96 6.41 -13.70
C GLY A 243 28.23 5.58 -13.98
N ALA A 244 28.08 4.47 -14.72
CA ALA A 244 29.17 3.49 -14.90
C ALA A 244 30.45 4.01 -15.59
N THR A 245 30.34 5.07 -16.40
CA THR A 245 31.46 5.71 -17.11
C THR A 245 31.72 7.14 -16.62
N TYR A 246 31.34 7.43 -15.38
CA TYR A 246 31.42 8.76 -14.80
C TYR A 246 32.86 9.26 -14.70
N THR A 247 33.08 10.50 -15.14
CA THR A 247 34.38 11.19 -14.98
C THR A 247 34.24 12.20 -13.87
N TYR A 248 35.07 12.03 -12.85
CA TYR A 248 35.11 12.93 -11.71
C TYR A 248 35.59 14.32 -12.08
N ASN A 249 35.17 15.29 -11.27
CA ASN A 249 35.79 16.61 -11.16
C ASN A 249 37.33 16.52 -11.26
N SER A 250 37.86 17.18 -12.28
CA SER A 250 39.28 17.21 -12.60
C SER A 250 40.06 18.19 -11.74
N LYS A 251 39.37 19.16 -11.11
CA LYS A 251 39.98 20.15 -10.22
C LYS A 251 40.25 19.54 -8.85
N LYS A 252 41.51 19.64 -8.41
CA LYS A 252 42.03 18.93 -7.23
C LYS A 252 42.75 19.90 -6.30
N SER A 253 42.01 20.81 -5.70
CA SER A 253 42.52 21.78 -4.73
C SER A 253 41.93 21.47 -3.35
N PHE A 254 42.77 21.03 -2.42
CA PHE A 254 42.32 20.50 -1.14
C PHE A 254 42.79 21.36 0.02
N LEU A 255 41.88 21.65 0.97
CA LEU A 255 42.24 22.34 2.20
C LEU A 255 43.19 21.51 3.06
N GLY A 256 44.20 22.18 3.60
CA GLY A 256 45.25 21.58 4.45
C GLY A 256 44.79 21.18 5.85
N GLY A 257 43.64 21.70 6.30
CA GLY A 257 43.02 21.38 7.59
C GLY A 257 42.20 22.54 8.13
N LEU A 258 40.94 22.27 8.45
CA LEU A 258 40.06 23.19 9.17
C LEU A 258 39.93 22.71 10.59
N LYS A 259 40.15 23.61 11.54
CA LYS A 259 40.19 23.28 12.96
C LYS A 259 39.16 24.10 13.71
N LYS A 260 38.32 23.45 14.49
CA LYS A 260 37.48 24.09 15.52
C LYS A 260 37.91 23.59 16.89
N GLU A 261 38.31 24.53 17.74
CA GLU A 261 38.65 24.30 19.15
C GLU A 261 37.54 24.88 20.03
N TYR A 262 37.16 24.15 21.06
CA TYR A 262 36.22 24.61 22.07
C TYR A 262 37.00 25.09 23.30
N ALA A 263 36.48 26.14 23.96
CA ALA A 263 36.99 26.51 25.28
C ALA A 263 36.68 25.40 26.30
N GLU A 264 37.43 25.36 27.40
CA GLU A 264 37.25 24.38 28.47
C GLU A 264 35.80 24.39 29.00
N ASN A 265 35.15 23.22 29.06
CA ASN A 265 33.74 23.03 29.44
C ASN A 265 32.72 23.78 28.55
N ALA A 266 33.13 24.19 27.35
CA ALA A 266 32.26 24.81 26.35
C ALA A 266 32.07 23.91 25.12
N GLY A 267 32.55 22.66 25.19
CA GLY A 267 32.38 21.66 24.17
C GLY A 267 30.93 21.24 24.01
N ARG A 268 30.60 20.62 22.87
CA ARG A 268 29.31 19.95 22.73
C ARG A 268 29.36 18.61 23.46
N VAL A 269 28.38 18.38 24.34
CA VAL A 269 28.25 17.13 25.09
C VAL A 269 27.27 16.20 24.36
N ILE A 270 27.78 15.06 23.90
CA ILE A 270 27.00 13.99 23.28
C ILE A 270 26.49 13.06 24.38
N THR A 271 25.22 12.66 24.28
CA THR A 271 24.57 11.70 25.18
C THR A 271 23.87 10.58 24.39
N LYS A 272 23.37 9.54 25.06
CA LYS A 272 22.67 8.44 24.38
C LYS A 272 21.42 8.89 23.60
N VAL A 273 20.73 9.93 24.08
CA VAL A 273 19.51 10.46 23.48
C VAL A 273 19.78 11.65 22.55
N ASP A 274 21.05 11.99 22.32
CA ASP A 274 21.41 13.02 21.35
C ASP A 274 21.22 12.42 19.95
N GLU A 275 20.30 13.00 19.18
CA GLU A 275 20.06 12.69 17.77
C GLU A 275 20.42 13.90 16.88
N ASP A 276 20.93 14.98 17.48
CA ASP A 276 21.14 16.24 16.77
C ASP A 276 22.39 16.16 15.89
N MET A 277 22.33 16.77 14.70
CA MET A 277 23.48 16.90 13.79
C MET A 277 24.63 17.65 14.47
N LEU A 278 25.84 17.07 14.45
CA LEU A 278 27.05 17.64 15.04
C LEU A 278 27.47 18.94 14.34
N PHE A 279 27.68 18.86 13.03
CA PHE A 279 27.87 19.99 12.12
C PHE A 279 27.67 19.53 10.68
N SER A 280 27.50 20.50 9.78
CA SER A 280 27.49 20.31 8.34
C SER A 280 28.69 21.04 7.70
N PHE A 281 29.11 20.57 6.52
CA PHE A 281 30.04 21.30 5.67
C PHE A 281 29.81 20.97 4.20
N TYR A 282 30.34 21.80 3.31
CA TYR A 282 30.25 21.61 1.88
C TYR A 282 31.61 21.23 1.28
N THR A 283 31.57 20.48 0.20
CA THR A 283 32.75 20.15 -0.62
C THR A 283 32.32 20.01 -2.06
N TYR A 284 33.16 20.43 -3.00
CA TYR A 284 32.94 20.03 -4.38
C TYR A 284 33.24 18.55 -4.58
N GLU A 285 32.70 18.00 -5.66
CA GLU A 285 32.87 16.61 -6.06
C GLU A 285 34.34 16.17 -6.02
N ARG A 286 34.55 14.92 -5.59
CA ARG A 286 35.86 14.30 -5.58
C ARG A 286 35.83 12.78 -5.47
N GLU A 287 36.84 12.16 -6.07
CA GLU A 287 37.19 10.77 -5.76
C GLU A 287 37.85 10.66 -4.38
N THR A 288 37.48 9.63 -3.61
CA THR A 288 37.95 9.38 -2.23
C THR A 288 39.01 8.28 -2.13
N ALA A 289 39.26 7.52 -3.21
CA ALA A 289 40.18 6.38 -3.24
C ALA A 289 41.66 6.78 -3.03
N ASP A 290 42.13 7.87 -3.66
CA ASP A 290 43.54 8.28 -3.63
C ASP A 290 43.86 9.37 -2.57
N LYS A 291 42.83 10.03 -2.02
CA LYS A 291 42.95 11.06 -0.99
C LYS A 291 41.69 11.03 -0.12
N SER A 292 41.76 10.61 1.12
CA SER A 292 40.56 10.52 1.96
C SER A 292 40.09 11.90 2.43
N LEU A 293 38.78 12.14 2.47
CA LEU A 293 38.17 13.19 3.29
C LEU A 293 38.21 12.68 4.73
N LYS A 294 38.87 13.39 5.64
CA LYS A 294 39.11 12.90 7.00
C LYS A 294 38.62 13.89 8.04
N LEU A 295 37.92 13.36 9.03
CA LEU A 295 37.49 14.07 10.21
C LEU A 295 38.18 13.46 11.43
N ASN A 296 38.89 14.28 12.18
CA ASN A 296 39.48 13.93 13.47
C ASN A 296 38.67 14.64 14.57
N ILE A 297 38.22 13.93 15.59
CA ILE A 297 37.46 14.47 16.72
C ILE A 297 38.17 14.09 18.00
N LYS A 298 38.46 15.06 18.86
CA LYS A 298 38.98 14.86 20.20
C LYS A 298 37.95 15.29 21.24
N GLY A 299 37.97 14.61 22.37
CA GLY A 299 37.06 14.90 23.46
C GLY A 299 37.33 14.05 24.68
N VAL A 300 36.48 14.21 25.68
CA VAL A 300 36.54 13.50 26.95
C VAL A 300 35.33 12.56 27.05
N LEU A 301 35.59 11.27 27.20
CA LEU A 301 34.58 10.23 27.44
C LEU A 301 34.43 10.00 28.93
N THR A 302 33.20 10.11 29.44
CA THR A 302 32.91 10.03 30.87
C THR A 302 31.81 9.00 31.15
N ASP A 303 32.08 8.10 32.11
CA ASP A 303 31.06 7.31 32.81
C ASP A 303 30.62 8.06 34.06
N VAL A 304 29.48 8.75 33.98
CA VAL A 304 29.02 9.67 35.03
C VAL A 304 28.79 8.94 36.36
N LYS A 305 28.37 7.67 36.36
CA LYS A 305 28.21 6.92 37.63
C LYS A 305 29.56 6.52 38.21
N ALA A 306 30.47 6.01 37.37
CA ALA A 306 31.79 5.62 37.84
C ALA A 306 32.59 6.83 38.34
N GLU A 307 32.38 8.00 37.74
CA GLU A 307 32.98 9.26 38.18
C GLU A 307 32.41 9.71 39.53
N GLU A 308 31.08 9.68 39.72
CA GLU A 308 30.42 9.95 41.01
C GLU A 308 30.91 9.01 42.13
N GLU A 309 31.22 7.75 41.80
CA GLU A 309 31.76 6.75 42.72
C GLU A 309 33.30 6.84 42.90
N GLY A 310 33.98 7.74 42.17
CA GLY A 310 35.42 7.96 42.26
C GLY A 310 36.27 6.80 41.74
N LEU A 311 35.76 6.05 40.76
CA LEU A 311 36.44 4.90 40.16
C LEU A 311 37.50 5.33 39.14
N ASP A 312 38.62 4.62 39.11
CA ASP A 312 39.70 4.85 38.14
C ASP A 312 39.27 4.45 36.72
N GLY A 313 39.62 5.26 35.72
CA GLY A 313 39.19 5.08 34.33
C GLY A 313 37.76 5.53 34.00
N ALA A 314 37.10 6.27 34.90
CA ALA A 314 35.78 6.86 34.66
C ALA A 314 35.79 8.03 33.65
N VAL A 315 36.93 8.72 33.52
CA VAL A 315 37.13 9.87 32.62
C VAL A 315 38.37 9.59 31.75
N GLU A 316 38.21 9.64 30.42
CA GLU A 316 39.30 9.36 29.48
C GLU A 316 39.30 10.32 28.30
N GLU A 317 40.47 10.87 27.96
CA GLU A 317 40.65 11.57 26.68
C GLU A 317 40.63 10.57 25.51
N LYS A 318 39.86 10.90 24.47
CA LYS A 318 39.72 10.10 23.26
C LYS A 318 39.93 10.94 22.02
N GLU A 319 40.51 10.30 21.02
CA GLU A 319 40.70 10.82 19.68
C GLU A 319 40.15 9.81 18.67
N TYR A 320 39.13 10.22 17.91
CA TYR A 320 38.48 9.43 16.89
C TYR A 320 38.84 9.96 15.50
N ASN A 321 39.25 9.06 14.62
CA ASN A 321 39.59 9.36 13.23
C ASN A 321 38.57 8.71 12.31
N LEU A 322 37.88 9.52 11.53
CA LEU A 322 36.92 9.10 10.52
C LEU A 322 37.48 9.38 9.13
N ILE A 323 37.45 8.36 8.28
CA ILE A 323 37.63 8.51 6.84
C ILE A 323 36.25 8.45 6.20
N ILE A 324 35.82 9.57 5.62
CA ILE A 324 34.55 9.66 4.90
C ILE A 324 34.80 9.12 3.50
N ASN A 325 34.31 7.89 3.25
CA ASN A 325 34.46 7.19 1.99
C ASN A 325 33.18 6.41 1.65
N PRO A 326 32.24 7.00 0.91
CA PRO A 326 30.94 6.38 0.59
C PRO A 326 30.99 5.20 -0.41
N VAL A 327 32.16 4.58 -0.60
CA VAL A 327 32.36 3.40 -1.47
C VAL A 327 31.77 2.16 -0.81
N ALA A 328 30.83 1.50 -1.50
CA ALA A 328 30.19 0.30 -0.97
C ALA A 328 31.01 -0.99 -1.12
N VAL A 329 30.69 -1.90 -0.21
CA VAL A 329 31.09 -3.31 -0.22
C VAL A 329 30.16 -4.08 -1.16
N ALA A 330 30.71 -5.02 -1.94
CA ALA A 330 29.94 -5.83 -2.88
C ALA A 330 28.77 -6.58 -2.20
N GLY A 331 27.54 -6.40 -2.72
CA GLY A 331 26.33 -7.11 -2.25
C GLY A 331 25.35 -6.29 -1.38
N SER A 332 25.51 -4.96 -1.27
CA SER A 332 24.59 -4.07 -0.53
C SER A 332 23.52 -3.42 -1.43
N THR A 333 22.36 -3.09 -0.84
CA THR A 333 21.20 -2.40 -1.49
C THR A 333 21.25 -0.86 -1.36
N VAL A 334 22.27 -0.29 -0.72
CA VAL A 334 22.48 1.17 -0.58
C VAL A 334 23.01 1.76 -1.89
N LYS A 335 22.59 2.98 -2.30
CA LYS A 335 23.21 3.68 -3.46
C LYS A 335 24.73 3.74 -3.22
N THR A 336 25.52 3.26 -4.16
CA THR A 336 26.98 3.15 -4.01
C THR A 336 27.64 4.19 -4.92
N THR A 337 28.38 5.14 -4.37
CA THR A 337 29.22 6.05 -5.16
C THR A 337 30.69 5.67 -4.98
N ASN A 338 31.56 5.97 -5.95
CA ASN A 338 33.01 5.77 -5.80
C ASN A 338 33.76 7.03 -5.31
N GLY A 339 33.03 7.93 -4.62
CA GLY A 339 33.49 9.24 -4.19
C GLY A 339 32.34 10.12 -3.66
N ILE A 340 32.65 11.39 -3.40
CA ILE A 340 31.65 12.43 -3.10
C ILE A 340 31.22 13.05 -4.44
N ILE A 341 29.92 13.06 -4.74
CA ILE A 341 29.33 13.46 -6.02
C ILE A 341 28.57 14.76 -5.85
N HIS A 342 28.72 15.69 -6.79
CA HIS A 342 28.03 16.99 -6.80
C HIS A 342 26.50 16.84 -6.66
N GLY A 343 25.86 17.77 -5.96
CA GLY A 343 24.41 17.76 -5.78
C GLY A 343 23.87 16.66 -4.86
N TYR A 344 24.74 15.88 -4.20
CA TYR A 344 24.34 14.90 -3.19
C TYR A 344 24.53 15.44 -1.77
N LEU A 345 23.71 14.90 -0.87
CA LEU A 345 23.85 15.02 0.57
C LEU A 345 24.33 13.70 1.17
N TYR A 346 25.27 13.78 2.11
CA TYR A 346 25.87 12.64 2.78
C TYR A 346 25.65 12.74 4.28
N ASP A 347 24.83 11.85 4.81
CA ASP A 347 24.68 11.70 6.27
C ASP A 347 25.68 10.69 6.77
N VAL A 348 26.48 11.13 7.73
CA VAL A 348 27.58 10.36 8.30
C VAL A 348 27.31 10.13 9.76
N PHE A 349 26.95 8.89 10.10
CA PHE A 349 26.61 8.48 11.47
C PHE A 349 27.82 7.85 12.14
N ALA A 350 28.23 8.43 13.27
CA ALA A 350 29.30 7.94 14.10
C ALA A 350 28.72 7.43 15.43
N SER A 351 28.82 6.13 15.71
CA SER A 351 28.25 5.51 16.91
C SER A 351 29.33 5.00 17.85
N ILE A 352 29.43 5.61 19.04
CA ILE A 352 30.40 5.21 20.06
C ILE A 352 29.92 3.92 20.74
N ASP A 353 30.78 2.90 20.72
CA ASP A 353 30.64 1.67 21.51
C ASP A 353 31.43 1.81 22.81
N VAL A 354 30.75 2.04 23.93
CA VAL A 354 31.42 2.17 25.23
C VAL A 354 32.00 0.87 25.78
N LYS A 355 31.57 -0.30 25.27
CA LYS A 355 32.13 -1.60 25.69
C LYS A 355 33.54 -1.77 25.15
N THR A 356 33.73 -1.42 23.88
CA THR A 356 35.04 -1.52 23.22
C THR A 356 35.81 -0.20 23.24
N LYS A 357 35.16 0.90 23.63
CA LYS A 357 35.64 2.29 23.57
C LYS A 357 36.09 2.69 22.16
N ASN A 358 35.47 2.07 21.14
CA ASN A 358 35.69 2.33 19.72
C ASN A 358 34.45 2.96 19.09
N ILE A 359 34.55 3.36 17.83
CA ILE A 359 33.46 3.97 17.07
C ILE A 359 33.11 3.13 15.83
N LEU A 360 31.81 3.00 15.55
CA LEU A 360 31.27 2.40 14.33
C LEU A 360 30.77 3.52 13.42
N PHE A 361 31.06 3.42 12.11
CA PHE A 361 30.65 4.42 11.13
C PHE A 361 29.70 3.82 10.11
N ASN A 362 28.59 4.52 9.85
CA ASN A 362 27.64 4.22 8.79
C ASN A 362 27.41 5.47 7.93
N TYR A 363 27.01 5.28 6.67
CA TYR A 363 26.67 6.39 5.77
C TYR A 363 25.36 6.12 5.04
N GLN A 364 24.61 7.19 4.80
CA GLN A 364 23.45 7.21 3.92
C GLN A 364 23.67 8.26 2.84
N ILE A 365 23.37 7.91 1.58
CA ILE A 365 23.49 8.81 0.43
C ILE A 365 22.08 9.25 0.05
N ILE A 366 21.86 10.56 0.08
CA ILE A 366 20.56 11.21 -0.11
C ILE A 366 20.67 12.18 -1.30
N ASP A 367 19.62 12.27 -2.11
CA ASP A 367 19.52 13.28 -3.18
C ASP A 367 19.14 14.64 -2.55
N TRP A 368 19.77 15.75 -2.96
CA TRP A 368 19.57 17.07 -2.34
C TRP A 368 18.29 17.75 -2.88
N ILE A 369 17.20 17.83 -2.09
CA ILE A 369 15.83 18.25 -2.51
C ILE A 369 15.30 19.41 -1.63
N ASP A 370 14.23 20.15 -1.98
CA ASP A 370 13.70 21.35 -1.26
C ASP A 370 12.87 21.08 0.02
N ARG A 371 12.92 22.00 1.01
CA ARG A 371 12.37 21.81 2.37
C ARG A 371 10.89 22.22 2.53
N MET A 372 10.04 21.30 2.97
CA MET A 372 8.66 21.59 3.44
C MET A 372 8.56 21.26 4.94
N MET A 373 7.97 22.16 5.75
CA MET A 373 7.90 22.03 7.22
C MET A 373 6.69 21.19 7.67
N GLY A 374 6.92 20.11 8.42
CA GLY A 374 5.89 19.30 9.09
C GLY A 374 6.50 18.29 10.05
N VAL A 375 5.91 18.15 11.23
CA VAL A 375 6.40 17.37 12.38
C VAL A 375 6.51 15.87 12.09
N HIS A 376 7.72 15.32 12.19
CA HIS A 376 8.08 13.92 12.49
C HIS A 376 7.12 12.82 11.97
N ILE A 377 7.35 12.26 10.77
CA ILE A 377 6.76 10.96 10.37
C ILE A 377 7.75 10.14 9.52
N ILE A 378 8.10 8.96 10.03
CA ILE A 378 8.74 7.78 9.40
C ILE A 378 8.32 7.63 7.92
N PRO A 379 9.16 7.14 6.98
CA PRO A 379 8.72 6.91 5.60
C PRO A 379 7.37 6.19 5.54
N ILE A 380 6.35 6.86 4.99
CA ILE A 380 4.97 6.33 4.94
C ILE A 380 4.90 5.34 3.78
N TYR A 381 5.40 4.13 4.01
CA TYR A 381 4.96 2.99 3.22
C TYR A 381 3.45 2.87 3.40
N TYR A 382 2.72 2.64 2.31
CA TYR A 382 1.28 2.42 2.40
C TYR A 382 0.86 1.28 1.49
N LEU A 383 -0.12 0.54 1.99
CA LEU A 383 -0.87 -0.45 1.25
C LEU A 383 -2.31 -0.33 1.75
N GLN A 384 -3.20 0.08 0.87
CA GLN A 384 -4.61 0.23 1.17
C GLN A 384 -5.42 -0.60 0.18
N VAL A 385 -6.19 -1.54 0.71
CA VAL A 385 -7.25 -2.24 -0.02
C VAL A 385 -8.56 -1.55 0.37
N LYS A 386 -9.40 -1.23 -0.62
CA LYS A 386 -10.62 -0.46 -0.41
C LYS A 386 -11.62 -1.20 0.49
N ASP A 387 -11.85 -2.48 0.24
CA ASP A 387 -12.79 -3.31 0.98
C ASP A 387 -12.05 -4.48 1.66
N LEU A 388 -11.86 -4.40 2.98
CA LEU A 388 -11.22 -5.46 3.78
C LEU A 388 -12.20 -6.55 4.21
N GLU A 389 -13.50 -6.21 4.26
CA GLU A 389 -14.60 -7.13 4.53
C GLU A 389 -15.59 -7.09 3.37
N ILE A 390 -15.72 -8.20 2.65
CA ILE A 390 -16.55 -8.29 1.44
C ILE A 390 -17.66 -9.30 1.68
N SER A 391 -18.89 -8.92 1.35
CA SER A 391 -20.05 -9.84 1.36
C SER A 391 -20.42 -10.22 -0.07
N MET A 392 -20.49 -11.53 -0.33
CA MET A 392 -20.88 -12.11 -1.62
C MET A 392 -22.22 -12.87 -1.47
N PRO A 393 -23.37 -12.17 -1.46
CA PRO A 393 -24.68 -12.77 -1.30
C PRO A 393 -25.13 -13.48 -2.58
N ASN A 394 -25.02 -14.80 -2.63
CA ASN A 394 -25.35 -15.61 -3.81
C ASN A 394 -24.62 -15.15 -5.10
N LEU A 395 -23.33 -14.78 -4.96
CA LEU A 395 -22.48 -14.33 -6.05
C LEU A 395 -21.31 -15.30 -6.28
N THR A 396 -20.94 -15.50 -7.54
CA THR A 396 -19.76 -16.31 -7.94
C THR A 396 -18.49 -15.48 -8.11
N ASN A 397 -18.61 -14.16 -8.16
CA ASN A 397 -17.47 -13.26 -8.23
C ASN A 397 -17.74 -11.94 -7.52
N SER A 398 -16.65 -11.27 -7.15
CA SER A 398 -16.65 -9.91 -6.60
C SER A 398 -15.29 -9.27 -6.87
N SER A 399 -15.21 -7.95 -6.77
CA SER A 399 -13.96 -7.23 -6.96
C SER A 399 -13.82 -6.06 -5.98
N THR A 400 -12.60 -5.79 -5.56
CA THR A 400 -12.21 -4.57 -4.84
C THR A 400 -10.97 -3.97 -5.48
N THR A 401 -10.49 -2.83 -4.98
CA THR A 401 -9.33 -2.11 -5.53
C THR A 401 -8.25 -1.94 -4.48
N TYR A 402 -6.99 -1.82 -4.90
CA TYR A 402 -5.88 -1.47 -4.01
C TYR A 402 -5.08 -0.27 -4.53
N GLN A 403 -4.44 0.43 -3.61
CA GLN A 403 -3.38 1.41 -3.86
C GLN A 403 -2.20 1.12 -2.93
N SER A 404 -0.98 1.24 -3.44
CA SER A 404 0.22 0.98 -2.65
C SER A 404 1.41 1.86 -3.04
N SER A 405 2.37 1.99 -2.13
CA SER A 405 3.68 2.63 -2.35
C SER A 405 4.65 1.78 -3.16
N SER A 406 4.39 0.48 -3.35
CA SER A 406 5.19 -0.42 -4.18
C SER A 406 4.33 -1.53 -4.76
N ASN A 407 4.89 -2.35 -5.67
CA ASN A 407 4.16 -3.46 -6.28
C ASN A 407 3.55 -4.37 -5.20
N ALA A 408 2.28 -4.73 -5.39
CA ALA A 408 1.54 -5.58 -4.48
C ALA A 408 1.27 -6.95 -5.12
N PHE A 409 1.15 -7.97 -4.28
CA PHE A 409 0.87 -9.34 -4.70
C PHE A 409 0.06 -10.06 -3.62
N ILE A 410 -0.66 -11.11 -4.03
CA ILE A 410 -1.27 -12.04 -3.10
C ILE A 410 -0.16 -12.92 -2.52
N VAL A 411 -0.04 -12.99 -1.19
CA VAL A 411 0.97 -13.82 -0.54
C VAL A 411 0.69 -15.29 -0.88
N GLU A 412 1.70 -15.98 -1.41
CA GLU A 412 1.59 -17.39 -1.78
C GLU A 412 1.20 -18.24 -0.55
N GLY A 413 0.19 -19.11 -0.71
CA GLY A 413 -0.34 -19.93 0.38
C GLY A 413 -1.15 -19.17 1.45
N SER A 414 -1.43 -17.87 1.27
CA SER A 414 -2.24 -17.10 2.23
C SER A 414 -3.75 -17.25 2.05
N VAL A 415 -4.20 -17.75 0.89
CA VAL A 415 -5.62 -17.98 0.61
C VAL A 415 -6.09 -19.17 1.44
N LYS A 416 -7.00 -18.92 2.38
CA LYS A 416 -7.62 -19.94 3.23
C LYS A 416 -9.13 -19.84 3.13
N VAL A 417 -9.78 -20.98 3.03
CA VAL A 417 -11.23 -21.05 2.89
C VAL A 417 -11.79 -21.92 4.00
N TYR A 418 -12.89 -21.47 4.57
CA TYR A 418 -13.53 -22.10 5.70
C TYR A 418 -15.02 -22.22 5.49
N LYS A 419 -15.58 -23.32 6.00
CA LYS A 419 -17.03 -23.55 6.12
C LYS A 419 -17.45 -23.38 7.57
N GLN A 420 -18.58 -22.71 7.80
CA GLN A 420 -19.10 -22.55 9.16
C GLN A 420 -19.69 -23.87 9.66
N VAL A 421 -19.14 -24.42 10.74
CA VAL A 421 -19.60 -25.68 11.38
C VAL A 421 -20.12 -25.48 12.80
N GLY A 422 -19.69 -24.38 13.46
CA GLY A 422 -20.13 -23.95 14.79
C GLY A 422 -20.50 -22.45 14.82
N ILE A 423 -20.97 -21.98 16.00
CA ILE A 423 -21.39 -20.57 16.17
C ILE A 423 -20.21 -19.66 15.82
N ASP A 424 -19.04 -20.04 16.35
CA ASP A 424 -17.74 -19.41 16.09
C ASP A 424 -16.73 -20.44 15.56
N ASP A 425 -17.20 -21.61 15.12
CA ASP A 425 -16.32 -22.70 14.66
C ASP A 425 -16.35 -22.79 13.13
N PHE A 426 -15.16 -22.76 12.57
CA PHE A 426 -14.91 -22.75 11.14
C PHE A 426 -13.89 -23.83 10.84
N GLU A 427 -14.28 -24.79 10.02
CA GLU A 427 -13.38 -25.82 9.53
C GLU A 427 -12.81 -25.39 8.17
N GLU A 428 -11.54 -25.69 7.94
CA GLU A 428 -10.90 -25.47 6.64
C GLU A 428 -11.60 -26.33 5.56
N ASP A 429 -11.88 -25.71 4.41
CA ASP A 429 -12.66 -26.28 3.31
C ASP A 429 -11.74 -26.61 2.14
N ASP A 430 -10.87 -27.62 2.27
CA ASP A 430 -9.83 -27.94 1.27
C ASP A 430 -10.36 -28.24 -0.15
N ASP A 431 -11.65 -28.57 -0.30
CA ASP A 431 -12.31 -28.86 -1.59
C ASP A 431 -13.02 -27.62 -2.14
N HIS A 432 -12.23 -26.59 -2.45
CA HIS A 432 -12.73 -25.30 -2.93
C HIS A 432 -12.14 -24.91 -4.29
N ASN A 433 -12.90 -24.15 -5.09
CA ASN A 433 -12.43 -23.59 -6.36
C ASN A 433 -12.13 -22.07 -6.32
N ILE A 434 -11.95 -21.51 -5.12
CA ILE A 434 -11.67 -20.07 -4.94
C ILE A 434 -10.38 -19.67 -5.65
N GLN A 435 -10.42 -18.60 -6.44
CA GLN A 435 -9.27 -17.97 -7.07
C GLN A 435 -9.27 -16.46 -6.80
N ILE A 436 -8.11 -15.94 -6.40
CA ILE A 436 -7.88 -14.52 -6.15
C ILE A 436 -6.80 -14.03 -7.11
N THR A 437 -7.11 -13.04 -7.93
CA THR A 437 -6.15 -12.44 -8.88
C THR A 437 -6.05 -10.94 -8.66
N LEU A 438 -4.84 -10.41 -8.84
CA LEU A 438 -4.53 -8.99 -8.64
C LEU A 438 -3.94 -8.40 -9.93
N THR A 439 -4.50 -7.27 -10.36
CA THR A 439 -4.06 -6.56 -11.56
C THR A 439 -2.72 -5.86 -11.28
N GLY A 440 -1.72 -5.97 -12.17
CA GLY A 440 -0.40 -5.37 -11.96
C GLY A 440 0.59 -6.24 -11.16
N GLN A 441 0.27 -7.52 -10.94
CA GLN A 441 1.16 -8.49 -10.28
C GLN A 441 2.49 -8.71 -11.02
N ASP A 442 2.56 -8.34 -12.31
CA ASP A 442 3.77 -8.31 -13.14
C ASP A 442 4.72 -7.12 -12.84
N GLY A 443 4.29 -6.24 -11.93
CA GLY A 443 5.07 -5.12 -11.42
C GLY A 443 5.00 -3.84 -12.23
N THR A 444 3.96 -3.73 -13.06
CA THR A 444 3.74 -2.59 -13.98
C THR A 444 2.95 -1.44 -13.35
N THR A 445 2.23 -1.69 -12.24
CA THR A 445 1.39 -0.68 -11.57
C THR A 445 1.40 -0.80 -10.04
N THR A 446 1.24 0.33 -9.36
CA THR A 446 1.13 0.43 -7.89
C THR A 446 -0.32 0.56 -7.39
N SER A 447 -1.29 0.40 -8.30
CA SER A 447 -2.72 0.33 -8.02
C SER A 447 -3.40 -0.60 -9.02
N GLY A 448 -4.56 -1.15 -8.67
CA GLY A 448 -5.29 -2.07 -9.53
C GLY A 448 -6.48 -2.74 -8.85
N ASP A 449 -7.09 -3.67 -9.56
CA ASP A 449 -8.24 -4.45 -9.10
C ASP A 449 -7.81 -5.79 -8.51
N ILE A 450 -8.50 -6.21 -7.46
CA ILE A 450 -8.47 -7.54 -6.86
C ILE A 450 -9.78 -8.24 -7.24
N LEU A 451 -9.69 -9.31 -8.01
CA LEU A 451 -10.83 -10.12 -8.44
C LEU A 451 -10.88 -11.41 -7.63
N ILE A 452 -12.04 -11.66 -7.00
CA ILE A 452 -12.37 -12.86 -6.24
C ILE A 452 -13.35 -13.68 -7.07
N THR A 453 -13.06 -14.95 -7.31
CA THR A 453 -13.95 -15.86 -8.06
C THR A 453 -14.07 -17.20 -7.35
N GLY A 454 -15.25 -17.81 -7.40
CA GLY A 454 -15.51 -19.13 -6.83
C GLY A 454 -16.99 -19.50 -6.81
N ASP A 455 -17.28 -20.79 -6.83
CA ASP A 455 -18.66 -21.29 -6.88
C ASP A 455 -19.39 -21.00 -5.56
N VAL A 456 -20.68 -20.71 -5.66
CA VAL A 456 -21.53 -20.50 -4.48
C VAL A 456 -21.59 -21.80 -3.66
N PRO A 457 -21.33 -21.74 -2.34
CA PRO A 457 -21.32 -22.94 -1.49
C PRO A 457 -22.69 -23.63 -1.48
N GLY A 458 -22.69 -24.94 -1.77
CA GLY A 458 -23.90 -25.79 -1.80
C GLY A 458 -24.26 -26.44 -0.46
N ASN A 459 -23.56 -26.10 0.62
CA ASN A 459 -23.68 -26.72 1.95
C ASN A 459 -24.62 -25.95 2.91
N PHE A 460 -25.32 -24.93 2.39
CA PHE A 460 -26.28 -24.10 3.15
C PHE A 460 -25.70 -23.37 4.36
N VAL A 461 -24.38 -23.19 4.43
CA VAL A 461 -23.73 -22.37 5.46
C VAL A 461 -22.86 -21.31 4.80
N PRO A 462 -22.66 -20.16 5.45
CA PRO A 462 -21.71 -19.17 4.95
C PRO A 462 -20.30 -19.77 4.83
N ARG A 463 -19.61 -19.40 3.75
CA ARG A 463 -18.19 -19.67 3.53
C ARG A 463 -17.38 -18.42 3.83
N LYS A 464 -16.32 -18.56 4.62
CA LYS A 464 -15.35 -17.50 4.90
C LYS A 464 -14.09 -17.73 4.08
N ILE A 465 -13.64 -16.72 3.35
CA ILE A 465 -12.40 -16.74 2.56
C ILE A 465 -11.49 -15.67 3.16
N GLU A 466 -10.23 -16.02 3.41
CA GLU A 466 -9.22 -15.09 3.92
C GLU A 466 -8.02 -15.10 2.97
N PHE A 467 -7.47 -13.92 2.66
CA PHE A 467 -6.22 -13.82 1.91
C PHE A 467 -5.44 -12.57 2.33
N VAL A 468 -4.13 -12.56 2.04
CA VAL A 468 -3.25 -11.44 2.39
C VAL A 468 -2.70 -10.80 1.13
N VAL A 469 -2.89 -9.49 1.01
CA VAL A 469 -2.22 -8.64 0.02
C VAL A 469 -0.98 -8.07 0.69
N ARG A 470 0.19 -8.20 0.05
CA ARG A 470 1.46 -7.67 0.56
C ARG A 470 2.16 -6.85 -0.51
N ASN A 471 2.83 -5.76 -0.12
CA ASN A 471 3.69 -4.97 -1.01
C ASN A 471 5.19 -5.28 -0.81
N LEU A 472 6.06 -4.81 -1.72
CA LEU A 472 7.51 -5.01 -1.63
C LEU A 472 8.16 -4.31 -0.41
N ASN A 473 7.46 -3.37 0.22
CA ASN A 473 7.90 -2.73 1.47
C ASN A 473 7.56 -3.57 2.72
N GLY A 474 6.92 -4.73 2.56
CA GLY A 474 6.58 -5.63 3.67
C GLY A 474 5.28 -5.30 4.40
N LEU A 475 4.48 -4.34 3.92
CA LEU A 475 3.16 -4.05 4.47
C LEU A 475 2.12 -5.07 4.00
N GLU A 476 1.19 -5.41 4.88
CA GLU A 476 0.16 -6.41 4.63
C GLU A 476 -1.25 -5.87 4.92
N GLN A 477 -2.21 -6.29 4.11
CA GLN A 477 -3.63 -6.13 4.35
C GLN A 477 -4.31 -7.49 4.26
N LYS A 478 -4.98 -7.91 5.34
CA LYS A 478 -5.80 -9.12 5.36
C LYS A 478 -7.19 -8.78 4.87
N VAL A 479 -7.67 -9.50 3.87
CA VAL A 479 -9.03 -9.38 3.34
C VAL A 479 -9.83 -10.61 3.74
N VAL A 480 -11.06 -10.39 4.22
CA VAL A 480 -12.02 -11.43 4.59
C VAL A 480 -13.25 -11.29 3.71
N VAL A 481 -13.65 -12.39 3.06
CA VAL A 481 -14.84 -12.45 2.22
C VAL A 481 -15.82 -13.46 2.81
N MET A 482 -17.04 -13.02 3.09
CA MET A 482 -18.15 -13.89 3.46
C MET A 482 -19.02 -14.16 2.24
N GLN A 483 -18.96 -15.38 1.73
CA GLN A 483 -19.78 -15.84 0.61
C GLN A 483 -20.99 -16.61 1.14
N TYR A 484 -22.20 -16.18 0.75
CA TYR A 484 -23.44 -16.73 1.24
C TYR A 484 -24.13 -17.57 0.14
N PRO A 485 -24.59 -18.78 0.46
CA PRO A 485 -25.50 -19.54 -0.39
C PRO A 485 -26.82 -18.76 -0.67
N PRO A 486 -27.59 -19.13 -1.71
CA PRO A 486 -28.91 -18.54 -1.99
C PRO A 486 -29.92 -18.73 -0.85
N LEU A 487 -29.75 -19.78 -0.06
CA LEU A 487 -30.47 -20.06 1.17
C LEU A 487 -29.44 -20.58 2.16
N TYR A 488 -29.37 -20.05 3.37
CA TYR A 488 -28.36 -20.47 4.33
C TYR A 488 -28.85 -20.44 5.77
N ILE A 489 -28.15 -21.21 6.60
CA ILE A 489 -28.38 -21.37 8.03
C ILE A 489 -27.20 -20.77 8.77
N THR A 490 -27.50 -19.89 9.74
CA THR A 490 -26.57 -19.52 10.81
C THR A 490 -27.18 -19.87 12.15
N PHE A 491 -26.41 -19.79 13.22
CA PHE A 491 -26.89 -20.24 14.52
C PHE A 491 -26.23 -19.47 15.66
N GLU A 492 -26.98 -19.32 16.74
CA GLU A 492 -26.63 -18.52 17.91
C GLU A 492 -26.98 -19.25 19.19
N LYS A 493 -26.27 -18.98 20.28
CA LYS A 493 -26.51 -19.66 21.56
C LYS A 493 -27.71 -19.06 22.28
N SER A 494 -28.57 -19.91 22.82
CA SER A 494 -29.58 -19.50 23.79
C SER A 494 -28.98 -19.17 25.16
N GLY A 495 -29.46 -18.07 25.76
CA GLY A 495 -29.27 -17.78 27.18
C GLY A 495 -30.19 -18.60 28.09
N SER A 496 -31.08 -19.41 27.52
CA SER A 496 -32.01 -20.28 28.25
C SER A 496 -31.49 -21.72 28.24
N THR A 497 -31.28 -22.31 29.42
CA THR A 497 -30.84 -23.70 29.55
C THR A 497 -32.05 -24.64 29.67
N GLY A 498 -32.66 -24.97 28.53
CA GLY A 498 -33.70 -26.00 28.43
C GLY A 498 -33.16 -27.22 27.69
N GLU A 499 -33.23 -28.40 28.30
CA GLU A 499 -32.95 -29.68 27.62
C GLU A 499 -34.21 -30.18 26.92
N GLY A 500 -34.06 -30.65 25.67
CA GLY A 500 -35.09 -31.47 25.06
C GLY A 500 -35.16 -32.83 25.75
N SER A 501 -36.33 -33.47 25.71
CA SER A 501 -36.45 -34.85 26.22
C SER A 501 -35.47 -35.79 25.50
N SER A 502 -35.05 -36.87 26.16
CA SER A 502 -34.19 -37.92 25.58
C SER A 502 -32.74 -37.51 25.21
N GLY A 503 -32.16 -36.51 25.91
CA GLY A 503 -30.74 -36.17 25.78
C GLY A 503 -30.40 -35.20 24.65
N GLN A 504 -31.39 -34.45 24.16
CA GLN A 504 -31.20 -33.41 23.16
C GLN A 504 -30.61 -32.14 23.79
N THR A 505 -29.31 -31.94 23.60
CA THR A 505 -28.51 -30.86 24.23
C THR A 505 -28.20 -29.71 23.27
N ASN A 506 -29.01 -29.53 22.23
CA ASN A 506 -28.81 -28.48 21.23
C ASN A 506 -29.40 -27.13 21.69
N TYR A 507 -28.58 -26.31 22.35
CA TYR A 507 -29.01 -25.01 22.87
C TYR A 507 -28.98 -23.87 21.84
N ASN A 508 -28.88 -24.18 20.55
CA ASN A 508 -28.75 -23.18 19.50
C ASN A 508 -30.12 -22.73 18.95
N TYR A 509 -30.25 -21.44 18.69
CA TYR A 509 -31.17 -20.87 17.72
C TYR A 509 -30.62 -21.09 16.32
N TYR A 510 -31.50 -21.34 15.35
CA TYR A 510 -31.11 -21.41 13.95
C TYR A 510 -31.78 -20.27 13.19
N LYS A 511 -31.00 -19.48 12.47
CA LYS A 511 -31.49 -18.43 11.58
C LYS A 511 -31.39 -18.92 10.15
N PHE A 512 -32.52 -18.89 9.45
CA PHE A 512 -32.63 -19.25 8.06
C PHE A 512 -32.81 -17.98 7.26
N THR A 513 -31.94 -17.76 6.27
CA THR A 513 -31.99 -16.58 5.41
C THR A 513 -32.09 -17.00 3.95
N SER A 514 -33.10 -16.47 3.25
CA SER A 514 -33.31 -16.67 1.81
C SER A 514 -32.95 -15.41 1.04
N LEU A 515 -32.05 -15.55 0.07
CA LEU A 515 -31.63 -14.51 -0.88
C LEU A 515 -32.33 -14.64 -2.25
N VAL A 516 -33.24 -15.61 -2.37
CA VAL A 516 -33.96 -15.92 -3.60
C VAL A 516 -35.46 -15.71 -3.43
N ALA A 517 -36.15 -15.39 -4.53
CA ALA A 517 -37.60 -15.17 -4.51
C ALA A 517 -38.42 -16.48 -4.55
N ASN A 518 -37.85 -17.55 -5.12
CA ASN A 518 -38.47 -18.87 -5.23
C ASN A 518 -37.43 -19.97 -5.01
N PHE A 519 -37.91 -21.21 -4.83
CA PHE A 519 -37.09 -22.35 -4.44
C PHE A 519 -37.01 -23.44 -5.53
N SER A 520 -37.21 -23.08 -6.79
CA SER A 520 -37.27 -24.04 -7.93
C SER A 520 -36.00 -24.89 -8.10
N ALA A 521 -34.84 -24.41 -7.64
CA ALA A 521 -33.55 -25.11 -7.71
C ALA A 521 -33.15 -25.84 -6.41
N PHE A 522 -34.05 -25.94 -5.42
CA PHE A 522 -33.74 -26.53 -4.12
C PHE A 522 -33.45 -28.04 -4.23
N PRO A 523 -32.39 -28.60 -3.62
CA PRO A 523 -31.96 -29.98 -3.87
C PRO A 523 -32.90 -31.02 -3.24
N TYR A 524 -32.87 -32.23 -3.80
CA TYR A 524 -33.52 -33.38 -3.16
C TYR A 524 -32.68 -33.88 -1.97
N PRO A 525 -33.30 -34.35 -0.88
CA PRO A 525 -32.59 -35.01 0.21
C PRO A 525 -31.96 -36.32 -0.28
N ASP A 526 -30.76 -36.61 0.19
CA ASP A 526 -29.94 -37.76 -0.21
C ASP A 526 -29.18 -38.42 0.96
N GLU A 527 -29.43 -37.97 2.19
CA GLU A 527 -28.97 -38.56 3.45
C GLU A 527 -30.16 -39.21 4.17
N PHE A 528 -30.15 -40.54 4.23
CA PHE A 528 -31.23 -41.34 4.86
C PHE A 528 -30.69 -42.51 5.68
N ASN A 529 -29.38 -42.48 5.97
CA ASN A 529 -28.67 -43.59 6.58
C ASN A 529 -27.49 -43.09 7.43
N GLU A 530 -27.65 -41.94 8.09
CA GLU A 530 -26.63 -41.35 8.95
C GLU A 530 -26.26 -42.32 10.08
N LYS A 531 -24.97 -42.62 10.23
CA LYS A 531 -24.47 -43.39 11.38
C LYS A 531 -24.30 -42.48 12.57
N VAL A 532 -24.90 -42.82 13.71
CA VAL A 532 -24.88 -41.95 14.91
C VAL A 532 -24.24 -42.69 16.08
N THR A 533 -23.11 -42.18 16.57
CA THR A 533 -22.46 -42.72 17.76
C THR A 533 -22.75 -41.85 18.98
N TYR A 534 -23.26 -42.43 20.08
CA TYR A 534 -23.36 -41.75 21.37
C TYR A 534 -22.88 -42.63 22.54
N ARG A 535 -22.57 -41.98 23.66
CA ARG A 535 -22.18 -42.67 24.90
C ARG A 535 -23.38 -42.89 25.81
N SER A 536 -23.57 -44.13 26.25
CA SER A 536 -24.51 -44.52 27.29
C SER A 536 -23.73 -45.15 28.44
N GLY A 537 -23.52 -44.38 29.52
CA GLY A 537 -22.58 -44.76 30.58
C GLY A 537 -21.16 -44.93 30.03
N SER A 538 -20.52 -46.06 30.33
CA SER A 538 -19.18 -46.41 29.81
C SER A 538 -19.20 -47.00 28.39
N GLN A 539 -20.38 -47.19 27.79
CA GLN A 539 -20.55 -47.90 26.53
C GLN A 539 -20.76 -46.90 25.37
N THR A 540 -20.16 -47.19 24.23
CA THR A 540 -20.37 -46.42 22.99
C THR A 540 -21.35 -47.20 22.12
N ILE A 541 -22.50 -46.60 21.82
CA ILE A 541 -23.56 -47.18 20.99
C ILE A 541 -23.50 -46.47 19.64
N THR A 542 -23.44 -47.24 18.55
CA THR A 542 -23.52 -46.72 17.17
C THR A 542 -24.84 -47.19 16.55
N TRP A 543 -25.65 -46.23 16.14
CA TRP A 543 -26.87 -46.38 15.37
C TRP A 543 -26.51 -46.40 13.89
N GLY A 544 -27.23 -47.19 13.08
CA GLY A 544 -26.89 -47.39 11.65
C GLY A 544 -26.04 -48.63 11.34
N ASP A 545 -26.04 -49.65 12.22
CA ASP A 545 -25.45 -50.98 11.96
C ASP A 545 -26.52 -52.10 11.91
N GLY A 546 -27.76 -51.76 11.53
CA GLY A 546 -28.83 -52.71 11.25
C GLY A 546 -29.62 -53.27 12.46
N VAL A 547 -29.33 -52.82 13.69
CA VAL A 547 -30.06 -53.25 14.91
C VAL A 547 -30.78 -52.10 15.62
N ASN A 548 -30.34 -50.85 15.43
CA ASN A 548 -31.01 -49.62 15.88
C ASN A 548 -30.88 -48.56 14.76
N ASP A 549 -31.50 -48.83 13.63
CA ASP A 549 -31.59 -47.85 12.53
C ASP A 549 -32.61 -46.77 12.88
N HIS A 550 -32.47 -45.59 12.27
CA HIS A 550 -33.57 -44.64 12.14
C HIS A 550 -34.83 -45.42 11.75
N SER A 551 -35.92 -45.24 12.46
CA SER A 551 -37.15 -46.01 12.22
C SER A 551 -37.67 -45.72 10.81
N THR A 552 -37.35 -46.60 9.86
CA THR A 552 -37.76 -46.59 8.45
C THR A 552 -37.85 -45.19 7.82
N ALA A 553 -36.71 -44.65 7.37
CA ALA A 553 -36.66 -43.37 6.67
C ALA A 553 -37.69 -43.29 5.52
N ARG A 554 -38.43 -42.18 5.45
CA ARG A 554 -39.53 -41.93 4.50
C ARG A 554 -39.04 -41.14 3.29
N LYS A 555 -38.28 -41.82 2.44
CA LYS A 555 -37.65 -41.21 1.25
C LYS A 555 -38.65 -40.57 0.29
N GLU A 556 -39.79 -41.21 0.10
CA GLU A 556 -40.86 -40.73 -0.77
C GLU A 556 -41.44 -39.41 -0.27
N ASP A 557 -41.66 -39.27 1.03
CA ASP A 557 -42.12 -38.02 1.66
C ASP A 557 -41.11 -36.89 1.41
N GLY A 558 -39.80 -37.16 1.55
CA GLY A 558 -38.75 -36.18 1.28
C GLY A 558 -38.74 -35.65 -0.16
N TYR A 559 -39.03 -36.51 -1.15
CA TYR A 559 -39.16 -36.08 -2.55
C TYR A 559 -40.42 -35.25 -2.77
N LEU A 560 -41.55 -35.67 -2.20
CA LEU A 560 -42.81 -34.91 -2.25
C LEU A 560 -42.67 -33.52 -1.63
N TYR A 561 -41.99 -33.41 -0.49
CA TYR A 561 -41.72 -32.12 0.15
C TYR A 561 -40.86 -31.22 -0.73
N THR A 562 -39.86 -31.80 -1.39
CA THR A 562 -38.98 -31.03 -2.31
C THR A 562 -39.76 -30.53 -3.52
N ASP A 563 -40.58 -31.38 -4.14
CA ASP A 563 -41.42 -30.99 -5.28
C ASP A 563 -42.41 -29.90 -4.86
N TYR A 564 -43.05 -30.03 -3.69
CA TYR A 564 -43.90 -28.98 -3.13
C TYR A 564 -43.16 -27.65 -2.98
N ILE A 565 -41.95 -27.65 -2.41
CA ILE A 565 -41.13 -26.44 -2.23
C ILE A 565 -40.79 -25.80 -3.58
N ARG A 566 -40.34 -26.58 -4.55
CA ARG A 566 -39.95 -26.07 -5.88
C ARG A 566 -41.11 -25.45 -6.64
N GLU A 567 -42.29 -26.07 -6.55
CA GLU A 567 -43.47 -25.66 -7.31
C GLU A 567 -44.25 -24.53 -6.63
N ASN A 568 -44.30 -24.52 -5.30
CA ASN A 568 -45.28 -23.71 -4.56
C ASN A 568 -44.65 -22.67 -3.62
N ALA A 569 -43.47 -22.93 -3.05
CA ALA A 569 -42.91 -22.07 -2.01
C ALA A 569 -42.40 -20.73 -2.55
N LYS A 570 -42.63 -19.66 -1.80
CA LYS A 570 -42.23 -18.29 -2.15
C LYS A 570 -41.67 -17.57 -0.94
N THR A 571 -40.70 -16.69 -1.19
CA THR A 571 -40.16 -15.85 -0.13
C THR A 571 -41.14 -14.73 0.22
N GLY A 572 -41.48 -14.60 1.51
CA GLY A 572 -42.38 -13.58 2.03
C GLY A 572 -42.74 -13.82 3.50
N TYR A 573 -43.05 -12.74 4.23
CA TYR A 573 -43.45 -12.86 5.63
C TYR A 573 -44.86 -13.44 5.74
N PRO A 574 -45.08 -14.51 6.52
CA PRO A 574 -46.41 -15.04 6.78
C PRO A 574 -47.34 -14.01 7.42
N ILE A 575 -48.60 -14.05 6.99
CA ILE A 575 -49.65 -13.16 7.47
C ILE A 575 -50.17 -13.70 8.81
N LEU A 576 -50.29 -12.80 9.78
CA LEU A 576 -50.91 -13.06 11.06
C LEU A 576 -52.34 -12.50 11.08
N ASP A 577 -53.25 -13.18 11.77
CA ASP A 577 -54.58 -12.66 12.07
C ASP A 577 -54.53 -11.54 13.13
N GLU A 578 -55.67 -10.91 13.40
CA GLU A 578 -55.79 -9.85 14.42
C GLU A 578 -55.41 -10.32 15.84
N SER A 579 -55.47 -11.63 16.07
CA SER A 579 -55.07 -12.27 17.32
C SER A 579 -53.58 -12.63 17.35
N GLY A 580 -52.81 -12.38 16.29
CA GLY A 580 -51.38 -12.69 16.21
C GLY A 580 -51.07 -14.17 15.91
N TYR A 581 -52.03 -14.94 15.39
CA TYR A 581 -51.80 -16.31 14.91
C TYR A 581 -51.52 -16.32 13.42
N VAL A 582 -50.70 -17.27 12.95
CA VAL A 582 -50.50 -17.47 11.50
C VAL A 582 -51.83 -17.88 10.89
N ILE A 583 -52.26 -17.17 9.83
CA ILE A 583 -53.50 -17.51 9.12
C ILE A 583 -53.32 -18.87 8.44
N ASP A 584 -54.15 -19.85 8.78
CA ASP A 584 -54.17 -21.12 8.10
C ASP A 584 -54.85 -20.98 6.74
N SER A 585 -54.04 -20.84 5.70
CA SER A 585 -54.48 -20.83 4.31
C SER A 585 -53.39 -21.40 3.42
N GLU A 586 -53.77 -21.96 2.29
CA GLU A 586 -52.83 -22.54 1.34
C GLU A 586 -51.77 -21.53 0.89
N GLU A 587 -52.17 -20.30 0.56
CA GLU A 587 -51.23 -19.25 0.13
C GLU A 587 -50.24 -18.87 1.24
N ASN A 588 -50.70 -18.76 2.49
CA ASN A 588 -49.85 -18.38 3.61
C ASN A 588 -48.89 -19.51 4.01
N ASN A 589 -49.32 -20.77 3.87
CA ASN A 589 -48.49 -21.95 4.15
C ASN A 589 -47.40 -22.20 3.10
N ARG A 590 -47.46 -21.53 1.94
CA ARG A 590 -46.40 -21.52 0.91
C ARG A 590 -45.31 -20.48 1.19
N LEU A 591 -45.52 -19.57 2.13
CA LEU A 591 -44.56 -18.51 2.43
C LEU A 591 -43.41 -19.02 3.30
N VAL A 592 -42.20 -18.67 2.90
CA VAL A 592 -40.98 -18.82 3.69
C VAL A 592 -40.48 -17.42 4.01
N SER A 593 -40.35 -17.09 5.29
CA SER A 593 -39.84 -15.77 5.65
C SER A 593 -38.44 -15.52 5.09
N PRO A 594 -38.15 -14.32 4.56
CA PRO A 594 -36.81 -13.99 4.03
C PRO A 594 -35.71 -14.18 5.08
N ASN A 595 -36.03 -13.90 6.34
CA ASN A 595 -35.17 -14.17 7.48
C ASN A 595 -36.03 -14.59 8.67
N PHE A 596 -35.90 -15.84 9.11
CA PHE A 596 -36.60 -16.35 10.29
C PHE A 596 -35.67 -17.10 11.23
N MET A 597 -35.98 -17.05 12.51
CA MET A 597 -35.26 -17.75 13.56
C MET A 597 -36.14 -18.86 14.12
N LEU A 598 -35.60 -20.07 14.19
CA LEU A 598 -36.14 -21.21 14.92
C LEU A 598 -35.69 -21.15 16.38
N ALA A 599 -36.62 -21.39 17.31
CA ALA A 599 -36.36 -21.37 18.75
C ALA A 599 -35.26 -22.35 19.14
N SER A 600 -34.66 -22.21 20.33
CA SER A 600 -33.74 -23.26 20.80
C SER A 600 -34.51 -24.52 21.21
N GLN A 601 -33.81 -25.57 21.67
CA GLN A 601 -34.47 -26.75 22.21
C GLN A 601 -35.39 -26.43 23.40
N ALA A 602 -35.17 -25.32 24.12
CA ALA A 602 -36.06 -24.84 25.18
C ALA A 602 -37.46 -24.41 24.67
N GLY A 603 -37.58 -24.17 23.37
CA GLY A 603 -38.84 -23.84 22.71
C GLY A 603 -39.63 -25.05 22.21
N VAL A 604 -39.10 -26.26 22.35
CA VAL A 604 -39.76 -27.48 21.89
C VAL A 604 -40.81 -27.91 22.89
N ILE A 605 -42.03 -28.17 22.38
CA ILE A 605 -43.06 -28.89 23.13
C ILE A 605 -43.41 -30.15 22.36
N SER A 606 -43.39 -31.28 23.04
CA SER A 606 -43.69 -32.57 22.41
C SER A 606 -45.14 -33.00 22.59
N ASN A 607 -45.68 -33.71 21.60
CA ASN A 607 -46.89 -34.53 21.69
C ASN A 607 -48.13 -33.80 22.25
N ASN A 608 -48.55 -32.70 21.60
CA ASN A 608 -49.73 -31.92 21.98
C ASN A 608 -50.62 -31.58 20.77
N THR A 609 -51.79 -30.98 21.00
CA THR A 609 -52.76 -30.61 19.96
C THR A 609 -52.38 -29.29 19.28
N TYR A 610 -52.87 -29.09 18.05
CA TYR A 610 -52.64 -27.88 17.25
C TYR A 610 -52.89 -26.58 18.04
N ASN A 611 -54.09 -26.41 18.61
CA ASN A 611 -54.46 -25.17 19.31
C ASN A 611 -53.52 -24.84 20.49
N ASN A 612 -53.10 -25.87 21.24
CA ASN A 612 -52.19 -25.68 22.37
C ASN A 612 -50.80 -25.21 21.90
N HIS A 613 -50.31 -25.77 20.79
CA HIS A 613 -49.03 -25.35 20.20
C HIS A 613 -49.10 -23.98 19.56
N ARG A 614 -50.22 -23.65 18.92
CA ARG A 614 -50.50 -22.32 18.37
C ARG A 614 -50.47 -21.25 19.46
N ASP A 615 -51.19 -21.49 20.56
CA ASP A 615 -51.23 -20.59 21.72
C ASP A 615 -49.87 -20.50 22.42
N ARG A 616 -49.13 -21.62 22.48
CA ARG A 616 -47.77 -21.63 23.00
C ARG A 616 -46.87 -20.73 22.17
N CYS A 617 -46.80 -20.92 20.86
CA CYS A 617 -45.86 -20.17 20.03
C CYS A 617 -46.12 -18.67 20.12
N LYS A 618 -47.39 -18.24 20.10
CA LYS A 618 -47.74 -16.83 20.30
C LYS A 618 -47.26 -16.26 21.63
N SER A 619 -47.37 -17.04 22.71
CA SER A 619 -46.98 -16.62 24.07
C SER A 619 -45.53 -16.93 24.42
N TYR A 620 -44.79 -17.57 23.52
CA TYR A 620 -43.43 -18.00 23.76
C TYR A 620 -42.49 -16.78 23.83
N SER A 621 -41.48 -16.90 24.68
CA SER A 621 -40.35 -15.99 24.73
C SER A 621 -39.12 -16.74 25.20
N GLU A 622 -37.97 -16.31 24.72
CA GLU A 622 -36.69 -16.91 25.05
C GLU A 622 -35.64 -15.81 25.25
N LYS A 623 -34.60 -16.05 26.05
CA LYS A 623 -33.49 -15.09 26.18
C LYS A 623 -32.33 -15.43 25.26
N ASP A 624 -31.81 -14.43 24.55
CA ASP A 624 -30.53 -14.58 23.86
C ASP A 624 -29.36 -14.69 24.86
N ALA A 625 -28.15 -14.98 24.36
CA ALA A 625 -26.96 -15.07 25.19
C ALA A 625 -26.62 -13.78 25.96
N ALA A 626 -27.06 -12.61 25.48
CA ALA A 626 -26.89 -11.32 26.13
C ALA A 626 -27.99 -11.02 27.17
N GLY A 627 -29.00 -11.88 27.29
CA GLY A 627 -30.11 -11.76 28.23
C GLY A 627 -31.31 -10.95 27.70
N ASN A 628 -31.30 -10.52 26.43
CA ASN A 628 -32.43 -9.83 25.81
C ASN A 628 -33.57 -10.82 25.57
N THR A 629 -34.80 -10.35 25.76
CA THR A 629 -35.99 -11.18 25.54
C THR A 629 -36.36 -11.19 24.05
N LEU A 630 -36.28 -12.36 23.44
CA LEU A 630 -36.76 -12.66 22.09
C LEU A 630 -38.25 -13.01 22.16
N SER A 631 -39.09 -12.21 21.51
CA SER A 631 -40.55 -12.39 21.43
C SER A 631 -41.02 -12.33 19.97
N GLY A 632 -42.33 -12.44 19.74
CA GLY A 632 -42.91 -12.45 18.38
C GLY A 632 -42.82 -13.81 17.69
N TRP A 633 -42.83 -14.88 18.48
CA TRP A 633 -42.82 -16.24 17.98
C TRP A 633 -44.19 -16.63 17.44
N ARG A 634 -44.17 -17.49 16.41
CA ARG A 634 -45.32 -18.01 15.69
C ARG A 634 -45.10 -19.47 15.34
N MET A 635 -46.16 -20.11 14.89
CA MET A 635 -46.01 -21.42 14.26
C MET A 635 -45.27 -21.29 12.94
N PRO A 636 -44.42 -22.27 12.58
CA PRO A 636 -43.81 -22.32 11.25
C PRO A 636 -44.87 -22.57 10.19
N THR A 637 -44.68 -22.04 8.99
CA THR A 637 -45.51 -22.43 7.84
C THR A 637 -45.17 -23.86 7.42
N LEU A 638 -46.03 -24.47 6.60
CA LEU A 638 -45.75 -25.78 6.01
C LEU A 638 -44.42 -25.75 5.21
N ALA A 639 -44.22 -24.73 4.39
CA ALA A 639 -43.02 -24.57 3.58
C ALA A 639 -41.74 -24.43 4.44
N GLU A 640 -41.80 -23.68 5.55
CA GLU A 640 -40.65 -23.55 6.46
C GLU A 640 -40.27 -24.90 7.10
N LEU A 641 -41.24 -25.72 7.52
CA LEU A 641 -40.94 -27.05 8.06
C LEU A 641 -40.35 -28.01 7.02
N TYR A 642 -40.91 -28.04 5.82
CA TYR A 642 -40.36 -28.87 4.73
C TYR A 642 -38.94 -28.48 4.39
N LEU A 643 -38.66 -27.18 4.29
CA LEU A 643 -37.33 -26.66 4.03
C LEU A 643 -36.33 -27.13 5.11
N ILE A 644 -36.68 -27.04 6.39
CA ILE A 644 -35.83 -27.51 7.49
C ILE A 644 -35.56 -29.02 7.38
N ASP A 645 -36.61 -29.82 7.15
CA ASP A 645 -36.47 -31.29 7.10
C ASP A 645 -35.65 -31.74 5.89
N ILE A 646 -35.79 -31.09 4.73
CA ILE A 646 -34.99 -31.39 3.54
C ILE A 646 -33.51 -31.03 3.78
N MET A 647 -33.22 -29.84 4.32
CA MET A 647 -31.83 -29.40 4.55
C MET A 647 -31.09 -30.35 5.49
N GLN A 648 -31.70 -30.70 6.63
CA GLN A 648 -31.05 -31.61 7.58
C GLN A 648 -30.80 -33.01 7.00
N ASN A 649 -31.54 -33.42 5.95
CA ASN A 649 -31.41 -34.71 5.26
C ASN A 649 -30.70 -34.61 3.89
N TYR A 650 -29.96 -33.52 3.64
CA TYR A 650 -29.12 -33.37 2.45
C TYR A 650 -27.64 -33.48 2.80
N LYS A 651 -26.88 -34.40 2.19
CA LYS A 651 -25.49 -34.74 2.54
C LYS A 651 -24.56 -33.56 2.64
N ALA A 652 -24.62 -32.66 1.66
CA ALA A 652 -23.73 -31.50 1.67
C ALA A 652 -24.12 -30.47 2.74
N CYS A 653 -25.36 -30.47 3.25
CA CYS A 653 -25.74 -29.60 4.35
C CYS A 653 -25.03 -30.04 5.63
N ILE A 654 -24.19 -29.17 6.18
CA ILE A 654 -23.39 -29.45 7.38
C ILE A 654 -24.25 -29.38 8.65
N VAL A 655 -25.29 -28.55 8.64
CA VAL A 655 -26.16 -28.40 9.81
C VAL A 655 -27.16 -29.55 9.86
N LYS A 656 -26.92 -30.47 10.80
CA LYS A 656 -27.76 -31.63 11.07
C LYS A 656 -28.51 -31.47 12.38
N ARG A 657 -29.52 -32.33 12.60
CA ARG A 657 -30.20 -32.49 13.90
C ARG A 657 -30.87 -31.20 14.40
N ILE A 658 -31.55 -30.51 13.48
CA ILE A 658 -32.29 -29.28 13.78
C ILE A 658 -33.63 -29.65 14.43
N LEU A 659 -34.35 -30.61 13.84
CA LEU A 659 -35.62 -31.15 14.33
C LEU A 659 -35.55 -32.68 14.29
N GLU A 660 -35.65 -33.32 15.45
CA GLU A 660 -35.33 -34.75 15.60
C GLU A 660 -36.55 -35.64 15.90
N GLY A 661 -37.72 -35.03 16.16
CA GLY A 661 -38.99 -35.72 16.37
C GLY A 661 -39.59 -36.29 15.08
N SER A 662 -40.49 -37.26 15.22
CA SER A 662 -41.18 -37.94 14.12
C SER A 662 -42.30 -37.13 13.50
N SER A 663 -42.83 -36.13 14.22
CA SER A 663 -43.89 -35.27 13.70
C SER A 663 -43.88 -33.87 14.30
N TYR A 664 -44.09 -32.83 13.47
CA TYR A 664 -44.13 -31.42 13.89
C TYR A 664 -45.33 -30.67 13.31
N TRP A 665 -45.96 -29.83 14.14
CA TRP A 665 -47.06 -28.98 13.71
C TRP A 665 -46.57 -27.77 12.91
N SER A 666 -47.15 -27.60 11.72
CA SER A 666 -47.10 -26.35 10.96
C SER A 666 -48.38 -25.54 11.16
N ALA A 667 -48.43 -24.32 10.65
CA ALA A 667 -49.64 -23.49 10.64
C ALA A 667 -50.81 -24.15 9.89
N ASN A 668 -50.56 -25.11 9.00
CA ASN A 668 -51.57 -25.94 8.36
C ASN A 668 -52.18 -26.93 9.36
N GLN A 669 -53.42 -26.67 9.78
CA GLN A 669 -54.15 -27.52 10.71
C GLN A 669 -54.75 -28.75 10.01
N ASP A 670 -55.24 -28.57 8.77
CA ASP A 670 -56.07 -29.54 8.06
C ASP A 670 -55.31 -30.82 7.69
N ASP A 671 -54.02 -30.69 7.36
CA ASP A 671 -53.16 -31.83 7.00
C ASP A 671 -52.52 -32.54 8.22
N GLY A 672 -52.80 -32.06 9.43
CA GLY A 672 -52.20 -32.60 10.65
C GLY A 672 -50.71 -32.24 10.80
N PRO A 673 -50.00 -32.86 11.75
CA PRO A 673 -48.57 -32.62 11.92
C PRO A 673 -47.77 -33.23 10.75
N VAL A 674 -46.79 -32.48 10.26
CA VAL A 674 -45.83 -32.91 9.23
C VAL A 674 -45.03 -34.09 9.77
N MET A 675 -45.00 -35.18 9.01
CA MET A 675 -44.20 -36.34 9.34
C MET A 675 -42.77 -36.18 8.81
N PHE A 676 -41.79 -36.29 9.69
CA PHE A 676 -40.39 -36.04 9.32
C PHE A 676 -39.78 -37.25 8.62
N MET A 677 -38.99 -37.00 7.58
CA MET A 677 -38.52 -38.06 6.69
C MET A 677 -37.51 -38.99 7.37
N ASP A 678 -36.67 -38.47 8.27
CA ASP A 678 -35.63 -39.24 8.93
C ASP A 678 -35.49 -38.87 10.42
N TYR A 679 -36.51 -39.24 11.20
CA TYR A 679 -36.59 -38.88 12.62
C TYR A 679 -35.79 -39.82 13.52
N ARG A 680 -35.36 -39.29 14.67
CA ARG A 680 -34.55 -40.00 15.67
C ARG A 680 -35.34 -40.36 16.91
N VAL A 681 -36.26 -39.48 17.27
CA VAL A 681 -37.14 -39.67 18.42
C VAL A 681 -38.53 -39.96 17.91
N GLN A 682 -39.03 -41.16 18.20
CA GLN A 682 -40.42 -41.48 17.89
C GLN A 682 -41.32 -40.71 18.85
N ASP A 683 -41.88 -39.60 18.38
CA ASP A 683 -42.81 -38.76 19.13
C ASP A 683 -44.03 -38.35 18.28
N GLY A 684 -45.22 -38.52 18.88
CA GLY A 684 -46.47 -38.08 18.29
C GLY A 684 -47.22 -39.13 17.45
N THR A 685 -48.34 -38.67 16.90
CA THR A 685 -49.32 -39.43 16.11
C THR A 685 -49.91 -38.49 15.06
N SER A 686 -50.73 -38.99 14.13
CA SER A 686 -51.43 -38.16 13.14
C SER A 686 -52.34 -37.06 13.72
N THR A 687 -52.60 -37.06 15.03
CA THR A 687 -53.42 -36.03 15.71
C THR A 687 -52.66 -35.28 16.81
N ARG A 688 -51.38 -35.60 17.03
CA ARG A 688 -50.54 -35.00 18.07
C ARG A 688 -49.09 -34.97 17.60
N GLY A 689 -48.57 -33.82 17.20
CA GLY A 689 -47.15 -33.60 16.91
C GLY A 689 -46.44 -32.76 17.97
N SER A 690 -45.15 -32.58 17.76
CA SER A 690 -44.30 -31.61 18.47
C SER A 690 -44.41 -30.23 17.80
N VAL A 691 -43.93 -29.17 18.43
CA VAL A 691 -43.75 -27.85 17.77
C VAL A 691 -42.41 -27.26 18.18
N ARG A 692 -41.77 -26.57 17.25
CA ARG A 692 -40.66 -25.67 17.53
C ARG A 692 -40.96 -24.34 16.85
N CYS A 693 -41.21 -23.33 17.68
CA CYS A 693 -41.71 -22.05 17.19
C CYS A 693 -40.65 -21.32 16.36
N VAL A 694 -41.09 -20.53 15.39
CA VAL A 694 -40.23 -19.65 14.60
C VAL A 694 -40.62 -18.20 14.84
N ARG A 695 -39.72 -17.26 14.58
CA ARG A 695 -40.01 -15.83 14.58
C ARG A 695 -39.41 -15.16 13.36
N ASP A 696 -40.09 -14.14 12.88
CA ASP A 696 -39.60 -13.34 11.76
C ASP A 696 -38.55 -12.33 12.24
N ILE A 697 -37.48 -12.19 11.48
CA ILE A 697 -36.46 -11.15 11.65
C ILE A 697 -36.71 -10.14 10.54
N LYS A 698 -37.10 -8.92 10.91
CA LYS A 698 -37.47 -7.84 9.99
C LYS A 698 -36.40 -6.77 9.92
#